data_AF-A0A9J5ZNS0-F1
#
_entry.id   AF-A0A9J5ZNS0-F1
#
_cell.length_a   1.000
_cell.length_b   1.000
_cell.length_c   1.000
_cell.angle_alpha   90.00
_cell.angle_beta   90.00
_cell.angle_gamma   90.00
#
_symmetry.space_group_name_H-M   'P 1'
#
loop_
_entity.id
_entity.type
_entity.pdbx_description
1 polymer ?
#
loop_
_entity_poly.entity_id
_entity_poly.type
_entity_poly.pdbx_seq_one_letter_code
_entity_poly.pdbx_strand_id
1 'polypeptide(L)'
;MDDSSSSSSVDPNSGFSSKTKTFHSLQPPPLLLPPMSSPLSAASYALSLQHNTEDTAFIDSSTGRHISFSDFRQRVVSLASSIQNTLRLSKNDVTFVLSPNSTHIPILYFSLLSLGVVISPANPLSTESELLRQIKLTKPVIAFATSRNFQKLPKLKRPTVLIDSPEFELMMTNTGLKLETVEVNQSDLAAIMYSSGTTGEVKGVKLTHRNFIASIANYHAQRRERDSPAVMLYTVPLFHVFGFHYILKSVALTETVVVMERFDLKKMLKTVEDFRVTQLVVAPPVVVAMAKGSVTHGYDLSSLEAVGSGGASLGKDVMQAFADKFPKIILFQFLAKLRNCFFSNMELNLSLEFEGYGLTETAGAAFRAATTEEMLRQGSVGRLLANSEAKIVDPDTGIALPPAEQGELWIKGPTIMQGYIGDPKNTSETLMPGGWLRTGDLCYIDHHGYLFVVDRLKELIKYKGYQVAPAELEQLLQSHPEIVDAAVIPYPDEEAGQLPMAFVVRRPQSALDKEQVIDFISKQIVPRELQSLVPASAYKLKIHGLNVTVFEAEGRAGGKLRSLSQDGLIWDEGANTMTESEGDVTFLLDSLGLRERQQFPLSQNKRYIARNGTPTLIPSNPIDLIKSNFLSTGSKLQMLFEPLLWKNNKLTKVSDEHESVSGFFQRHFGKEVVDYLIDPFVSGTCGGDPDSLSMHLSFPELWNLEKRYVRPNFRHHMGLQSFSLLPCPTVAEVLLFGSVIVGAIRSKLSPIKEKKQGPPKTSVNKKRQRGSFSFLGGMQTLTDAICKDLKEDELRLNSRVLELSCSYSGDSAIDSWSIFSASPHKRQAEEESFDAVIMTAPLCDVKSMKIAKRGNPFLLNFIPEVDYVPLSVVITTFKKESVKHPLEGFGVLVPSQEQKHGLKTLGTLFSSMMFPDRAPNNVYLYTTFVGGSRNRELAKASRTELKEIVTSDLKQLLGAEGEPTYVNHVCWSKAFPLYGHNYDSVLDAIDKMEKDLPGLFYAGNHKGGLSVGKALSSGCNAADLVISYLEAVSTDTKNHS
;
A
#
# COMPACT_ATOMS: atom_id res chain seq x y z
N MET A 1 -28.81 -36.18 -30.54
CA MET A 1 -27.64 -35.61 -31.23
C MET A 1 -27.81 -34.09 -31.20
N ASP A 2 -27.61 -33.40 -30.08
CA ASP A 2 -26.66 -33.65 -28.97
C ASP A 2 -25.24 -33.83 -29.48
N ASP A 3 -24.44 -32.78 -29.32
CA ASP A 3 -22.98 -32.87 -29.27
C ASP A 3 -22.54 -32.17 -27.99
N SER A 4 -21.85 -32.90 -27.11
CA SER A 4 -21.81 -32.62 -25.66
C SER A 4 -20.40 -32.37 -25.16
N SER A 5 -19.96 -31.11 -25.25
CA SER A 5 -18.62 -30.70 -24.79
C SER A 5 -18.57 -29.24 -24.30
N SER A 6 -19.51 -28.84 -23.44
CA SER A 6 -19.44 -27.56 -22.71
C SER A 6 -18.36 -27.60 -21.62
N SER A 7 -17.09 -27.66 -22.03
CA SER A 7 -15.91 -27.54 -21.15
C SER A 7 -16.08 -26.32 -20.23
N SER A 8 -15.99 -26.52 -18.92
CA SER A 8 -16.40 -25.52 -17.94
C SER A 8 -15.69 -24.19 -18.14
N SER A 9 -16.44 -23.09 -18.35
CA SER A 9 -15.91 -21.73 -18.42
C SER A 9 -15.51 -21.18 -17.05
N VAL A 10 -14.95 -22.04 -16.19
CA VAL A 10 -14.54 -21.81 -14.80
C VAL A 10 -13.18 -22.50 -14.66
N ASP A 11 -12.16 -21.73 -14.25
CA ASP A 11 -10.82 -22.28 -13.99
C ASP A 11 -10.84 -23.14 -12.71
N PRO A 12 -10.44 -24.43 -12.76
CA PRO A 12 -10.44 -25.31 -11.59
C PRO A 12 -9.39 -24.94 -10.52
N ASN A 13 -8.43 -24.05 -10.82
CA ASN A 13 -7.39 -23.64 -9.86
C ASN A 13 -7.77 -22.39 -9.05
N SER A 14 -8.63 -21.52 -9.58
CA SER A 14 -9.07 -20.27 -8.94
C SER A 14 -10.59 -20.17 -8.70
N GLY A 15 -11.38 -21.03 -9.33
CA GLY A 15 -12.83 -20.93 -9.36
C GLY A 15 -13.34 -19.78 -10.25
N PHE A 16 -12.45 -19.07 -10.95
CA PHE A 16 -12.82 -17.89 -11.71
C PHE A 16 -13.46 -18.23 -13.07
N SER A 17 -14.62 -17.63 -13.35
CA SER A 17 -15.23 -17.64 -14.66
C SER A 17 -14.91 -16.36 -15.44
N SER A 18 -14.16 -16.51 -16.52
CA SER A 18 -13.85 -15.41 -17.46
C SER A 18 -15.09 -14.79 -18.11
N LYS A 19 -16.16 -15.59 -18.27
CA LYS A 19 -17.43 -15.19 -18.92
C LYS A 19 -18.32 -14.35 -18.01
N THR A 20 -18.46 -14.70 -16.73
CA THR A 20 -19.35 -14.00 -15.78
C THR A 20 -18.60 -13.03 -14.86
N LYS A 21 -17.26 -13.09 -14.82
CA LYS A 21 -16.39 -12.41 -13.87
C LYS A 21 -16.76 -12.75 -12.41
N THR A 22 -17.09 -14.03 -12.18
CA THR A 22 -17.44 -14.59 -10.87
C THR A 22 -16.37 -15.59 -10.42
N PHE A 23 -16.00 -15.56 -9.15
CA PHE A 23 -15.30 -16.64 -8.46
C PHE A 23 -16.32 -17.58 -7.82
N HIS A 24 -16.20 -18.87 -8.09
CA HIS A 24 -17.00 -19.94 -7.49
C HIS A 24 -16.16 -20.68 -6.45
N SER A 25 -16.79 -21.20 -5.39
CA SER A 25 -16.09 -22.02 -4.40
C SER A 25 -15.40 -23.23 -5.05
N LEU A 26 -14.10 -23.38 -4.78
CA LEU A 26 -13.30 -24.58 -5.11
C LEU A 26 -13.47 -25.72 -4.09
N GLN A 27 -14.14 -25.48 -2.96
CA GLN A 27 -14.38 -26.52 -1.96
C GLN A 27 -15.27 -27.63 -2.56
N PRO A 28 -15.03 -28.93 -2.22
CA PRO A 28 -15.61 -30.09 -2.88
C PRO A 28 -17.10 -29.96 -3.26
N PRO A 29 -17.44 -29.87 -4.57
CA PRO A 29 -18.81 -29.68 -4.99
C PRO A 29 -19.67 -30.95 -4.86
N PRO A 30 -20.92 -30.88 -4.33
CA PRO A 30 -21.49 -29.85 -3.48
C PRO A 30 -21.60 -30.29 -2.01
N LEU A 31 -21.31 -29.37 -1.08
CA LEU A 31 -21.75 -29.50 0.31
C LEU A 31 -23.28 -29.58 0.35
N LEU A 32 -23.83 -30.78 0.61
CA LEU A 32 -25.27 -31.03 0.61
C LEU A 32 -25.95 -30.35 1.81
N LEU A 33 -26.47 -29.14 1.57
CA LEU A 33 -27.39 -28.48 2.49
C LEU A 33 -28.78 -29.13 2.39
N PRO A 34 -29.55 -29.21 3.50
CA PRO A 34 -30.93 -29.71 3.48
C PRO A 34 -31.80 -29.04 2.40
N PRO A 35 -32.83 -29.72 1.85
CA PRO A 35 -33.77 -29.09 0.92
C PRO A 35 -34.45 -27.87 1.56
N MET A 36 -34.62 -26.77 0.82
CA MET A 36 -35.20 -25.53 1.39
C MET A 36 -36.65 -25.72 1.87
N SER A 37 -37.37 -26.67 1.27
CA SER A 37 -38.74 -27.07 1.64
C SER A 37 -38.84 -27.94 2.89
N SER A 38 -37.72 -28.41 3.45
CA SER A 38 -37.74 -29.17 4.71
C SER A 38 -37.83 -28.22 5.91
N PRO A 39 -38.87 -28.32 6.76
CA PRO A 39 -38.93 -27.53 7.99
C PRO A 39 -37.82 -27.99 8.94
N LEU A 40 -36.89 -27.09 9.22
CA LEU A 40 -35.67 -27.36 9.98
C LEU A 40 -35.13 -26.05 10.58
N SER A 41 -35.12 -25.96 11.91
CA SER A 41 -34.46 -24.84 12.59
C SER A 41 -32.94 -25.05 12.63
N ALA A 42 -32.19 -23.95 12.76
CA ALA A 42 -30.74 -23.99 12.95
C ALA A 42 -30.31 -24.74 14.23
N ALA A 43 -31.12 -24.68 15.30
CA ALA A 43 -30.88 -25.43 16.53
C ALA A 43 -31.09 -26.94 16.32
N SER A 44 -32.18 -27.32 15.65
CA SER A 44 -32.48 -28.71 15.29
C SER A 44 -31.39 -29.32 14.41
N TYR A 45 -30.87 -28.55 13.43
CA TYR A 45 -29.77 -28.98 12.58
C TYR A 45 -28.47 -29.17 13.36
N ALA A 46 -28.08 -28.21 14.21
CA ALA A 46 -26.89 -28.34 15.05
C ALA A 46 -26.97 -29.55 15.99
N LEU A 47 -28.12 -29.79 16.63
CA LEU A 47 -28.34 -30.96 17.48
C LEU A 47 -28.30 -32.29 16.69
N SER A 48 -28.75 -32.30 15.43
CA SER A 48 -28.75 -33.53 14.59
C SER A 48 -27.37 -34.00 14.12
N LEU A 49 -26.34 -33.16 14.21
CA LEU A 49 -24.97 -33.49 13.80
C LEU A 49 -24.13 -34.09 14.94
N GLN A 50 -24.68 -34.17 16.15
CA GLN A 50 -23.97 -34.64 17.34
C GLN A 50 -23.83 -36.16 17.36
N HIS A 51 -22.73 -36.67 17.90
CA HIS A 51 -22.42 -38.11 17.92
C HIS A 51 -22.31 -38.70 19.33
N ASN A 52 -21.97 -37.91 20.35
CA ASN A 52 -21.96 -38.31 21.76
C ASN A 52 -22.83 -37.34 22.58
N THR A 53 -23.55 -37.86 23.58
CA THR A 53 -24.42 -37.09 24.47
C THR A 53 -23.86 -36.92 25.88
N GLU A 54 -22.93 -37.77 26.33
CA GLU A 54 -22.44 -37.71 27.72
C GLU A 54 -21.18 -36.85 27.89
N ASP A 55 -20.55 -36.42 26.79
CA ASP A 55 -19.48 -35.42 26.81
C ASP A 55 -19.97 -34.08 27.35
N THR A 56 -19.05 -33.31 27.95
CA THR A 56 -19.37 -31.96 28.45
C THR A 56 -19.61 -31.01 27.27
N ALA A 57 -20.79 -30.40 27.23
CA ALA A 57 -21.16 -29.36 26.28
C ALA A 57 -20.64 -27.98 26.70
N PHE A 58 -20.91 -27.62 27.96
CA PHE A 58 -20.58 -26.29 28.50
C PHE A 58 -19.98 -26.39 29.90
N ILE A 59 -19.01 -25.51 30.18
CA ILE A 59 -18.40 -25.33 31.51
C ILE A 59 -18.49 -23.85 31.86
N ASP A 60 -18.99 -23.52 33.04
CA ASP A 60 -18.87 -22.17 33.58
C ASP A 60 -17.48 -21.97 34.21
N SER A 61 -16.66 -21.09 33.63
CA SER A 61 -15.26 -20.85 34.08
C SER A 61 -15.11 -20.23 35.48
N SER A 62 -16.20 -19.73 36.08
CA SER A 62 -16.17 -19.06 37.39
C SER A 62 -16.58 -19.96 38.55
N THR A 63 -17.45 -20.95 38.28
CA THR A 63 -18.00 -21.90 39.25
C THR A 63 -17.53 -23.33 39.04
N GLY A 64 -16.96 -23.65 37.88
CA GLY A 64 -16.62 -25.02 37.49
C GLY A 64 -17.84 -25.91 37.24
N ARG A 65 -19.04 -25.34 37.03
CA ARG A 65 -20.25 -26.12 36.74
C ARG A 65 -20.22 -26.65 35.31
N HIS A 66 -20.17 -27.98 35.17
CA HIS A 66 -20.31 -28.69 33.90
C HIS A 66 -21.80 -28.88 33.53
N ILE A 67 -22.08 -28.90 32.23
CA ILE A 67 -23.35 -29.29 31.61
C ILE A 67 -23.00 -30.27 30.47
N SER A 68 -23.50 -31.50 30.51
CA SER A 68 -23.32 -32.49 29.43
C SER A 68 -24.18 -32.15 28.20
N PHE A 69 -23.91 -32.77 27.05
CA PHE A 69 -24.81 -32.66 25.90
C PHE A 69 -26.22 -33.23 26.19
N SER A 70 -26.33 -34.22 27.09
CA SER A 70 -27.59 -34.77 27.59
C SER A 70 -28.38 -33.75 28.44
N ASP A 71 -27.77 -33.14 29.47
CA ASP A 71 -28.42 -32.08 30.27
C ASP A 71 -28.71 -30.83 29.43
N PHE A 72 -27.80 -30.43 28.53
CA PHE A 72 -28.03 -29.33 27.59
C PHE A 72 -29.27 -29.57 26.72
N ARG A 73 -29.40 -30.74 26.09
CA ARG A 73 -30.58 -31.12 25.29
C ARG A 73 -31.85 -31.11 26.13
N GLN A 74 -31.82 -31.68 27.34
CA GLN A 74 -32.97 -31.70 28.24
C GLN A 74 -33.40 -30.28 28.63
N ARG A 75 -32.46 -29.42 29.03
CA ARG A 75 -32.72 -28.01 29.38
C ARG A 75 -33.27 -27.20 28.21
N VAL A 76 -32.77 -27.44 27.00
CA VAL A 76 -33.28 -26.80 25.77
C VAL A 76 -34.75 -27.16 25.54
N VAL A 77 -35.13 -28.42 25.73
CA VAL A 77 -36.53 -28.88 25.59
C VAL A 77 -37.41 -28.35 26.72
N SER A 78 -37.00 -28.48 27.98
CA SER A 78 -37.74 -27.97 29.15
C SER A 78 -37.95 -26.45 29.10
N LEU A 79 -36.92 -25.68 28.72
CA LEU A 79 -37.05 -24.24 28.54
C LEU A 79 -37.94 -23.90 27.33
N ALA A 80 -37.87 -24.64 26.22
CA ALA A 80 -38.79 -24.44 25.09
C ALA A 80 -40.25 -24.71 25.50
N SER A 81 -40.53 -25.80 26.21
CA SER A 81 -41.85 -26.09 26.78
C SER A 81 -42.32 -24.95 27.69
N SER A 82 -41.47 -24.48 28.60
CA SER A 82 -41.80 -23.40 29.55
C SER A 82 -42.04 -22.06 28.85
N ILE A 83 -41.25 -21.73 27.81
CA ILE A 83 -41.45 -20.54 26.99
C ILE A 83 -42.79 -20.61 26.23
N GLN A 84 -43.11 -21.76 25.63
CA GLN A 84 -44.33 -21.97 24.85
C GLN A 84 -45.59 -21.93 25.75
N ASN A 85 -45.58 -22.62 26.89
CA ASN A 85 -46.75 -22.73 27.77
C ASN A 85 -46.93 -21.51 28.69
N THR A 86 -45.86 -21.04 29.34
CA THR A 86 -45.92 -19.98 30.36
C THR A 86 -45.79 -18.58 29.76
N LEU A 87 -44.76 -18.35 28.93
CA LEU A 87 -44.55 -17.02 28.31
C LEU A 87 -45.40 -16.80 27.06
N ARG A 88 -45.90 -17.89 26.44
CA ARG A 88 -46.71 -17.92 25.21
C ARG A 88 -46.03 -17.23 24.02
N LEU A 89 -44.71 -17.38 23.87
CA LEU A 89 -44.02 -16.90 22.67
C LEU A 89 -44.33 -17.82 21.49
N SER A 90 -44.60 -17.22 20.33
CA SER A 90 -44.92 -17.93 19.09
C SER A 90 -43.90 -17.66 18.00
N LYS A 91 -43.91 -18.50 16.96
CA LYS A 91 -43.11 -18.31 15.74
C LYS A 91 -43.21 -16.86 15.21
N ASN A 92 -42.07 -16.25 14.88
CA ASN A 92 -41.89 -14.84 14.52
C ASN A 92 -42.10 -13.78 15.64
N ASP A 93 -42.39 -14.13 16.90
CA ASP A 93 -42.23 -13.17 18.02
C ASP A 93 -40.75 -12.74 18.09
N VAL A 94 -40.48 -11.46 18.36
CA VAL A 94 -39.12 -10.94 18.55
C VAL A 94 -38.81 -10.84 20.04
N THR A 95 -37.67 -11.38 20.44
CA THR A 95 -37.15 -11.36 21.82
C THR A 95 -35.90 -10.50 21.91
N PHE A 96 -35.78 -9.68 22.95
CA PHE A 96 -34.55 -8.95 23.24
C PHE A 96 -33.70 -9.74 24.24
N VAL A 97 -32.39 -9.84 24.06
CA VAL A 97 -31.52 -10.55 25.02
C VAL A 97 -30.37 -9.64 25.48
N LEU A 98 -30.39 -9.25 26.75
CA LEU A 98 -29.44 -8.31 27.36
C LEU A 98 -28.68 -8.95 28.52
N SER A 99 -27.57 -9.63 28.21
CA SER A 99 -26.80 -10.44 29.15
C SER A 99 -25.31 -10.43 28.82
N PRO A 100 -24.41 -10.54 29.81
CA PRO A 100 -23.06 -11.03 29.59
C PRO A 100 -23.07 -12.51 29.14
N ASN A 101 -21.90 -13.05 28.84
CA ASN A 101 -21.72 -14.46 28.51
C ASN A 101 -22.09 -15.34 29.73
N SER A 102 -22.88 -16.39 29.54
CA SER A 102 -23.13 -17.43 30.55
C SER A 102 -23.55 -18.74 29.89
N THR A 103 -23.50 -19.85 30.62
CA THR A 103 -23.97 -21.17 30.13
C THR A 103 -25.48 -21.22 29.88
N HIS A 104 -26.25 -20.27 30.42
CA HIS A 104 -27.70 -20.14 30.17
C HIS A 104 -28.00 -19.59 28.76
N ILE A 105 -27.08 -18.82 28.16
CA ILE A 105 -27.29 -18.19 26.84
C ILE A 105 -27.38 -19.22 25.70
N PRO A 106 -26.48 -20.23 25.60
CA PRO A 106 -26.66 -21.35 24.68
C PRO A 106 -28.02 -22.04 24.80
N ILE A 107 -28.50 -22.30 26.03
CA ILE A 107 -29.77 -22.98 26.27
C ILE A 107 -30.94 -22.11 25.76
N LEU A 108 -30.96 -20.83 26.17
CA LEU A 108 -31.96 -19.86 25.74
C LEU A 108 -32.02 -19.72 24.21
N TYR A 109 -30.86 -19.60 23.56
CA TYR A 109 -30.81 -19.47 22.10
C TYR A 109 -31.35 -20.72 21.40
N PHE A 110 -30.97 -21.92 21.84
CA PHE A 110 -31.46 -23.16 21.24
C PHE A 110 -32.96 -23.38 21.46
N SER A 111 -33.50 -23.04 22.64
CA SER A 111 -34.95 -23.09 22.89
C SER A 111 -35.73 -22.11 22.00
N LEU A 112 -35.28 -20.85 21.89
CA LEU A 112 -35.94 -19.83 21.08
C LEU A 112 -35.89 -20.18 19.57
N LEU A 113 -34.72 -20.61 19.07
CA LEU A 113 -34.58 -21.06 17.68
C LEU A 113 -35.43 -22.29 17.36
N SER A 114 -35.62 -23.21 18.31
CA SER A 114 -36.47 -24.40 18.12
C SER A 114 -37.96 -24.07 18.06
N LEU A 115 -38.37 -22.93 18.63
CA LEU A 115 -39.74 -22.39 18.55
C LEU A 115 -39.94 -21.42 17.36
N GLY A 116 -38.91 -21.16 16.55
CA GLY A 116 -38.94 -20.15 15.48
C GLY A 116 -39.13 -18.72 16.01
N VAL A 117 -38.68 -18.46 17.24
CA VAL A 117 -38.75 -17.14 17.89
C VAL A 117 -37.47 -16.37 17.58
N VAL A 118 -37.61 -15.13 17.13
CA VAL A 118 -36.50 -14.33 16.61
C VAL A 118 -35.68 -13.76 17.77
N ILE A 119 -34.37 -13.99 17.76
CA ILE A 119 -33.46 -13.52 18.81
C ILE A 119 -32.83 -12.19 18.41
N SER A 120 -32.99 -11.16 19.25
CA SER A 120 -32.43 -9.82 19.07
C SER A 120 -31.45 -9.51 20.23
N PRO A 121 -30.23 -10.07 20.20
CA PRO A 121 -29.29 -9.95 21.32
C PRO A 121 -28.53 -8.62 21.29
N ALA A 122 -28.21 -8.09 22.47
CA ALA A 122 -27.63 -6.78 22.65
C ALA A 122 -26.48 -6.78 23.66
N ASN A 123 -25.58 -5.80 23.54
CA ASN A 123 -24.44 -5.63 24.42
C ASN A 123 -24.91 -5.18 25.82
N PRO A 124 -24.66 -5.93 26.91
CA PRO A 124 -25.00 -5.51 28.28
C PRO A 124 -24.26 -4.23 28.71
N LEU A 125 -23.15 -3.88 28.06
CA LEU A 125 -22.40 -2.65 28.33
C LEU A 125 -23.00 -1.41 27.66
N SER A 126 -23.89 -1.55 26.66
CA SER A 126 -24.51 -0.40 25.99
C SER A 126 -25.31 0.49 26.95
N THR A 127 -25.40 1.76 26.58
CA THR A 127 -26.20 2.79 27.23
C THR A 127 -27.70 2.57 27.00
N GLU A 128 -28.52 3.14 27.88
CA GLU A 128 -29.98 3.10 27.73
C GLU A 128 -30.45 3.70 26.39
N SER A 129 -29.77 4.72 25.88
CA SER A 129 -30.10 5.34 24.58
C SER A 129 -29.90 4.37 23.40
N GLU A 130 -28.77 3.65 23.36
CA GLU A 130 -28.51 2.61 22.36
C GLU A 130 -29.51 1.46 22.46
N LEU A 131 -29.83 1.01 23.67
CA LEU A 131 -30.78 -0.07 23.92
C LEU A 131 -32.21 0.35 23.53
N LEU A 132 -32.64 1.57 23.85
CA LEU A 132 -33.91 2.15 23.41
C LEU A 132 -33.99 2.25 21.88
N ARG A 133 -32.90 2.65 21.21
CA ARG A 133 -32.80 2.67 19.74
C ARG A 133 -32.96 1.26 19.16
N GLN A 134 -32.24 0.28 19.69
CA GLN A 134 -32.28 -1.12 19.29
C GLN A 134 -33.68 -1.74 19.48
N ILE A 135 -34.32 -1.49 20.63
CA ILE A 135 -35.69 -1.94 20.96
C ILE A 135 -36.73 -1.26 20.07
N LYS A 136 -36.60 0.04 19.79
CA LYS A 136 -37.50 0.77 18.88
C LYS A 136 -37.42 0.24 17.44
N LEU A 137 -36.24 -0.24 17.04
CA LEU A 137 -35.98 -0.84 15.73
C LEU A 137 -36.57 -2.25 15.60
N THR A 138 -36.31 -3.15 16.57
CA THR A 138 -36.71 -4.57 16.46
C THR A 138 -38.05 -4.91 17.12
N LYS A 139 -38.62 -3.99 17.91
CA LYS A 139 -39.96 -4.04 18.52
C LYS A 139 -40.25 -5.35 19.29
N PRO A 140 -39.34 -5.78 20.19
CA PRO A 140 -39.46 -7.04 20.92
C PRO A 140 -40.74 -7.09 21.77
N VAL A 141 -41.36 -8.26 21.84
CA VAL A 141 -42.55 -8.48 22.69
C VAL A 141 -42.18 -8.72 24.16
N ILE A 142 -40.96 -9.19 24.40
CA ILE A 142 -40.40 -9.54 25.71
C ILE A 142 -38.88 -9.38 25.68
N ALA A 143 -38.26 -9.25 26.85
CA ALA A 143 -36.82 -9.34 27.01
C ALA A 143 -36.43 -10.48 27.96
N PHE A 144 -35.22 -10.99 27.74
CA PHE A 144 -34.48 -11.85 28.65
C PHE A 144 -33.22 -11.10 29.07
N ALA A 145 -33.01 -10.89 30.37
CA ALA A 145 -31.87 -10.12 30.87
C ALA A 145 -31.36 -10.69 32.19
N THR A 146 -30.14 -10.35 32.58
CA THR A 146 -29.69 -10.54 33.97
C THR A 146 -30.29 -9.45 34.86
N SER A 147 -30.59 -9.75 36.12
CA SER A 147 -31.03 -8.83 37.19
C SER A 147 -30.31 -7.47 37.16
N ARG A 148 -28.97 -7.49 37.05
CA ARG A 148 -28.09 -6.31 36.97
C ARG A 148 -28.34 -5.40 35.76
N ASN A 149 -28.77 -5.96 34.63
CA ASN A 149 -28.97 -5.23 33.37
C ASN A 149 -30.44 -4.90 33.09
N PHE A 150 -31.38 -5.57 33.76
CA PHE A 150 -32.82 -5.32 33.60
C PHE A 150 -33.22 -3.85 33.80
N GLN A 151 -32.59 -3.14 34.74
CA GLN A 151 -32.88 -1.72 35.01
C GLN A 151 -32.68 -0.80 33.81
N LYS A 152 -31.84 -1.19 32.84
CA LYS A 152 -31.61 -0.43 31.58
C LYS A 152 -32.75 -0.57 30.55
N LEU A 153 -33.73 -1.45 30.79
CA LEU A 153 -34.76 -1.79 29.81
C LEU A 153 -36.07 -1.01 30.02
N PRO A 154 -36.69 -0.50 28.94
CA PRO A 154 -38.05 0.04 29.02
C PRO A 154 -39.06 -1.08 29.33
N LYS A 155 -40.24 -0.70 29.82
CA LYS A 155 -41.37 -1.64 29.92
C LYS A 155 -41.80 -2.10 28.51
N LEU A 156 -41.69 -3.40 28.26
CA LEU A 156 -42.14 -4.06 27.02
C LEU A 156 -43.58 -4.60 27.16
N LYS A 157 -44.11 -5.21 26.08
CA LYS A 157 -45.47 -5.78 26.05
C LYS A 157 -45.68 -6.91 27.07
N ARG A 158 -44.62 -7.66 27.39
CA ARG A 158 -44.60 -8.72 28.41
C ARG A 158 -43.47 -8.41 29.41
N PRO A 159 -43.58 -8.84 30.69
CA PRO A 159 -42.53 -8.65 31.69
C PRO A 159 -41.18 -9.21 31.24
N THR A 160 -40.08 -8.57 31.62
CA THR A 160 -38.73 -9.11 31.34
C THR A 160 -38.48 -10.33 32.21
N VAL A 161 -37.92 -11.39 31.62
CA VAL A 161 -37.50 -12.60 32.32
C VAL A 161 -36.06 -12.41 32.79
N LEU A 162 -35.80 -12.68 34.07
CA LEU A 162 -34.48 -12.63 34.67
C LEU A 162 -33.78 -13.99 34.51
N ILE A 163 -32.77 -14.07 33.65
CA ILE A 163 -32.12 -15.36 33.30
C ILE A 163 -31.15 -15.88 34.36
N ASP A 164 -30.92 -15.08 35.39
CA ASP A 164 -30.11 -15.35 36.58
C ASP A 164 -30.99 -15.58 37.83
N SER A 165 -32.32 -15.69 37.69
CA SER A 165 -33.23 -15.94 38.80
C SER A 165 -33.60 -17.43 38.97
N PRO A 166 -34.02 -17.86 40.18
CA PRO A 166 -34.44 -19.24 40.43
C PRO A 166 -35.61 -19.70 39.55
N GLU A 167 -36.51 -18.79 39.18
CA GLU A 167 -37.64 -19.07 38.30
C GLU A 167 -37.19 -19.48 36.89
N PHE A 168 -36.08 -18.93 36.39
CA PHE A 168 -35.54 -19.29 35.07
C PHE A 168 -34.79 -20.63 35.09
N GLU A 169 -34.08 -20.96 36.18
CA GLU A 169 -33.57 -22.33 36.40
C GLU A 169 -34.73 -23.34 36.48
N LEU A 170 -35.81 -23.02 37.21
CA LEU A 170 -37.01 -23.86 37.24
C LEU A 170 -37.62 -24.04 35.83
N MET A 171 -37.66 -23.00 34.99
CA MET A 171 -38.07 -23.14 33.58
C MET A 171 -37.13 -24.04 32.76
N MET A 172 -35.82 -24.04 33.04
CA MET A 172 -34.85 -24.93 32.38
C MET A 172 -34.92 -26.38 32.88
N THR A 173 -35.35 -26.64 34.12
CA THR A 173 -35.43 -28.01 34.68
C THR A 173 -36.83 -28.63 34.68
N ASN A 174 -37.89 -27.88 34.35
CA ASN A 174 -39.26 -28.38 34.39
C ASN A 174 -39.55 -29.36 33.23
N THR A 175 -39.65 -30.65 33.54
CA THR A 175 -40.00 -31.71 32.59
C THR A 175 -41.50 -31.99 32.50
N GLY A 176 -42.34 -31.35 33.33
CA GLY A 176 -43.79 -31.57 33.38
C GLY A 176 -44.59 -30.85 32.30
N LEU A 177 -43.96 -29.98 31.50
CA LEU A 177 -44.59 -29.25 30.40
C LEU A 177 -44.27 -29.89 29.05
N LYS A 178 -45.32 -30.21 28.28
CA LYS A 178 -45.20 -30.75 26.93
C LYS A 178 -44.82 -29.65 25.94
N LEU A 179 -43.85 -29.95 25.07
CA LEU A 179 -43.53 -29.16 23.89
C LEU A 179 -44.46 -29.58 22.74
N GLU A 180 -45.18 -28.62 22.14
CA GLU A 180 -45.88 -28.81 20.88
C GLU A 180 -44.94 -28.51 19.71
N THR A 181 -44.94 -29.38 18.69
CA THR A 181 -44.07 -29.26 17.52
C THR A 181 -44.35 -27.98 16.73
N VAL A 182 -43.40 -27.05 16.71
CA VAL A 182 -43.47 -25.85 15.86
C VAL A 182 -42.80 -26.12 14.53
N GLU A 183 -43.52 -25.92 13.42
CA GLU A 183 -42.94 -26.01 12.08
C GLU A 183 -42.12 -24.75 11.77
N VAL A 184 -40.80 -24.87 11.78
CA VAL A 184 -39.84 -23.76 11.52
C VAL A 184 -39.22 -23.96 10.15
N ASN A 185 -39.41 -23.01 9.22
CA ASN A 185 -38.82 -23.08 7.89
C ASN A 185 -37.42 -22.48 7.91
N GLN A 186 -36.57 -22.95 7.01
CA GLN A 186 -35.20 -22.43 6.88
C GLN A 186 -35.19 -20.95 6.43
N SER A 187 -36.23 -20.50 5.72
CA SER A 187 -36.43 -19.11 5.31
C SER A 187 -36.81 -18.15 6.44
N ASP A 188 -37.24 -18.66 7.59
CA ASP A 188 -37.76 -17.84 8.69
C ASP A 188 -36.61 -17.16 9.46
N LEU A 189 -36.91 -16.05 10.12
CA LEU A 189 -35.91 -15.27 10.86
C LEU A 189 -35.48 -16.01 12.13
N ALA A 190 -34.18 -16.28 12.23
CA ALA A 190 -33.53 -16.84 13.42
C ALA A 190 -33.07 -15.74 14.37
N ALA A 191 -32.51 -14.65 13.82
CA ALA A 191 -31.96 -13.56 14.61
C ALA A 191 -32.04 -12.20 13.91
N ILE A 192 -32.04 -11.13 14.70
CA ILE A 192 -31.76 -9.77 14.25
C ILE A 192 -30.51 -9.31 14.99
N MET A 193 -29.39 -9.29 14.28
CA MET A 193 -28.08 -8.94 14.84
C MET A 193 -27.73 -7.49 14.52
N TYR A 194 -27.02 -6.80 15.39
CA TYR A 194 -26.66 -5.40 15.16
C TYR A 194 -25.31 -5.25 14.47
N SER A 195 -25.25 -4.42 13.43
CA SER A 195 -24.01 -3.86 12.89
C SER A 195 -23.99 -2.35 13.08
N SER A 196 -22.82 -1.77 13.36
CA SER A 196 -22.63 -0.32 13.40
C SER A 196 -22.84 0.33 12.02
N GLY A 197 -22.58 -0.45 10.96
CA GLY A 197 -22.70 -0.05 9.58
C GLY A 197 -21.68 1.02 9.18
N THR A 198 -21.50 1.20 7.88
CA THR A 198 -20.62 2.23 7.31
C THR A 198 -21.28 3.62 7.30
N THR A 199 -22.02 3.97 8.36
CA THR A 199 -22.83 5.21 8.49
C THR A 199 -23.02 5.68 9.94
N GLY A 200 -22.42 5.05 10.95
CA GLY A 200 -22.58 5.39 12.39
C GLY A 200 -23.94 5.04 13.02
N GLU A 201 -25.01 5.13 12.23
CA GLU A 201 -26.36 4.65 12.53
C GLU A 201 -26.41 3.12 12.68
N VAL A 202 -26.58 2.60 13.90
CA VAL A 202 -26.77 1.15 14.18
C VAL A 202 -27.94 0.57 13.37
N LYS A 203 -27.69 -0.56 12.68
CA LYS A 203 -28.62 -1.28 11.80
C LYS A 203 -28.91 -2.67 12.34
N GLY A 204 -30.12 -3.19 12.09
CA GLY A 204 -30.54 -4.55 12.48
C GLY A 204 -30.53 -5.48 11.26
N VAL A 205 -29.53 -6.35 11.17
CA VAL A 205 -29.34 -7.35 10.12
C VAL A 205 -30.27 -8.54 10.35
N LYS A 206 -31.15 -8.84 9.39
CA LYS A 206 -32.07 -9.99 9.46
C LYS A 206 -31.36 -11.28 9.02
N LEU A 207 -31.14 -12.20 9.94
CA LEU A 207 -30.54 -13.52 9.67
C LEU A 207 -31.58 -14.63 9.80
N THR A 208 -31.59 -15.53 8.82
CA THR A 208 -32.51 -16.67 8.71
C THR A 208 -31.90 -17.94 9.30
N HIS A 209 -32.74 -18.95 9.59
CA HIS A 209 -32.24 -20.26 9.98
C HIS A 209 -31.34 -20.87 8.88
N ARG A 210 -31.63 -20.63 7.59
CA ARG A 210 -30.83 -21.07 6.45
C ARG A 210 -29.40 -20.52 6.50
N ASN A 211 -29.22 -19.25 6.88
CA ASN A 211 -27.90 -18.64 6.96
C ASN A 211 -27.01 -19.36 7.97
N PHE A 212 -27.55 -19.65 9.15
CA PHE A 212 -26.84 -20.41 10.17
C PHE A 212 -26.64 -21.88 9.79
N ILE A 213 -27.64 -22.56 9.21
CA ILE A 213 -27.51 -23.94 8.70
C ILE A 213 -26.36 -24.05 7.69
N ALA A 214 -26.26 -23.11 6.74
CA ALA A 214 -25.19 -23.09 5.76
C ALA A 214 -23.81 -22.79 6.36
N SER A 215 -23.75 -21.93 7.39
CA SER A 215 -22.52 -21.67 8.15
C SER A 215 -22.07 -22.95 8.90
N ILE A 216 -22.95 -23.56 9.69
CA ILE A 216 -22.71 -24.81 10.43
C ILE A 216 -22.22 -25.93 9.50
N ALA A 217 -22.89 -26.12 8.36
CA ALA A 217 -22.55 -27.17 7.39
C ALA A 217 -21.11 -27.02 6.86
N ASN A 218 -20.64 -25.79 6.61
CA ASN A 218 -19.27 -25.53 6.19
C ASN A 218 -18.26 -25.93 7.28
N TYR A 219 -18.50 -25.54 8.54
CA TYR A 219 -17.65 -25.95 9.66
C TYR A 219 -17.65 -27.47 9.88
N HIS A 220 -18.80 -28.14 9.71
CA HIS A 220 -18.93 -29.60 9.85
C HIS A 220 -18.21 -30.38 8.73
N ALA A 221 -18.21 -29.88 7.49
CA ALA A 221 -17.48 -30.48 6.39
C ALA A 221 -15.96 -30.22 6.43
N GLN A 222 -15.53 -29.11 7.03
CA GLN A 222 -14.11 -28.76 7.24
C GLN A 222 -13.56 -29.23 8.60
N ARG A 223 -14.30 -30.05 9.35
CA ARG A 223 -13.85 -30.53 10.67
C ARG A 223 -12.62 -31.43 10.52
N ARG A 224 -11.62 -31.22 11.38
CA ARG A 224 -10.48 -32.15 11.51
C ARG A 224 -10.90 -33.32 12.40
N GLU A 225 -10.48 -34.52 12.06
CA GLU A 225 -10.54 -35.66 12.97
C GLU A 225 -9.59 -35.43 14.15
N ARG A 226 -9.95 -35.95 15.33
CA ARG A 226 -9.26 -35.74 16.60
C ARG A 226 -9.47 -36.96 17.50
N ASP A 227 -8.47 -37.30 18.30
CA ASP A 227 -8.57 -38.37 19.30
C ASP A 227 -9.46 -37.99 20.50
N SER A 228 -9.69 -36.69 20.73
CA SER A 228 -10.61 -36.16 21.75
C SER A 228 -11.39 -34.93 21.23
N PRO A 229 -12.56 -34.62 21.82
CA PRO A 229 -13.23 -33.34 21.62
C PRO A 229 -12.27 -32.15 21.83
N ALA A 230 -12.50 -31.06 21.11
CA ALA A 230 -11.80 -29.81 21.37
C ALA A 230 -12.44 -29.09 22.57
N VAL A 231 -11.62 -28.48 23.42
CA VAL A 231 -12.05 -27.65 24.53
C VAL A 231 -11.81 -26.18 24.16
N MET A 232 -12.90 -25.47 23.86
CA MET A 232 -12.92 -24.09 23.39
C MET A 232 -13.09 -23.12 24.58
N LEU A 233 -12.23 -22.13 24.76
CA LEU A 233 -12.45 -21.03 25.73
C LEU A 233 -13.07 -19.81 25.05
N TYR A 234 -14.35 -19.54 25.35
CA TYR A 234 -15.14 -18.46 24.78
C TYR A 234 -15.10 -17.19 25.65
N THR A 235 -14.12 -16.34 25.32
CA THR A 235 -14.02 -14.94 25.75
C THR A 235 -14.65 -13.95 24.75
N VAL A 236 -15.12 -14.43 23.58
CA VAL A 236 -15.83 -13.61 22.58
C VAL A 236 -17.28 -13.34 23.01
N PRO A 237 -17.89 -12.18 22.67
CA PRO A 237 -19.24 -11.86 23.14
C PRO A 237 -20.32 -12.69 22.43
N LEU A 238 -21.15 -13.41 23.19
CA LEU A 238 -22.19 -14.29 22.65
C LEU A 238 -23.36 -13.51 22.00
N PHE A 239 -23.54 -12.23 22.34
CA PHE A 239 -24.50 -11.34 21.68
C PHE A 239 -24.06 -10.88 20.28
N HIS A 240 -22.79 -11.06 19.90
CA HIS A 240 -22.30 -10.73 18.57
C HIS A 240 -22.44 -11.92 17.62
N VAL A 241 -22.56 -11.69 16.31
CA VAL A 241 -22.71 -12.76 15.29
C VAL A 241 -21.64 -13.84 15.42
N PHE A 242 -20.42 -13.43 15.77
CA PHE A 242 -19.26 -14.30 15.98
C PHE A 242 -19.54 -15.31 17.10
N GLY A 243 -19.83 -14.86 18.32
CA GLY A 243 -20.15 -15.74 19.44
C GLY A 243 -21.44 -16.54 19.21
N PHE A 244 -22.50 -15.91 18.67
CA PHE A 244 -23.78 -16.55 18.38
C PHE A 244 -23.62 -17.77 17.45
N HIS A 245 -22.92 -17.61 16.32
CA HIS A 245 -22.70 -18.72 15.39
C HIS A 245 -21.63 -19.72 15.89
N TYR A 246 -20.74 -19.30 16.79
CA TYR A 246 -19.75 -20.18 17.42
C TYR A 246 -20.38 -21.15 18.44
N ILE A 247 -21.44 -20.77 19.16
CA ILE A 247 -22.23 -21.73 19.97
C ILE A 247 -22.83 -22.80 19.05
N LEU A 248 -23.53 -22.39 17.99
CA LEU A 248 -24.15 -23.30 17.02
C LEU A 248 -23.12 -24.27 16.39
N LYS A 249 -21.93 -23.76 16.07
CA LYS A 249 -20.78 -24.53 15.57
C LYS A 249 -20.30 -25.56 16.59
N SER A 250 -20.06 -25.19 17.85
CA SER A 250 -19.52 -26.13 18.84
C SER A 250 -20.51 -27.21 19.24
N VAL A 251 -21.79 -26.86 19.35
CA VAL A 251 -22.86 -27.85 19.54
C VAL A 251 -22.88 -28.83 18.37
N ALA A 252 -22.78 -28.37 17.12
CA ALA A 252 -22.76 -29.22 15.93
C ALA A 252 -21.48 -30.05 15.74
N LEU A 253 -20.35 -29.63 16.28
CA LEU A 253 -19.09 -30.38 16.25
C LEU A 253 -18.86 -31.25 17.51
N THR A 254 -19.77 -31.23 18.48
CA THR A 254 -19.61 -31.92 19.78
C THR A 254 -18.35 -31.46 20.53
N GLU A 255 -18.08 -30.16 20.53
CA GLU A 255 -16.97 -29.52 21.25
C GLU A 255 -17.38 -29.06 22.64
N THR A 256 -16.49 -29.18 23.63
CA THR A 256 -16.69 -28.62 24.97
C THR A 256 -16.40 -27.13 24.97
N VAL A 257 -17.33 -26.31 25.47
CA VAL A 257 -17.20 -24.85 25.52
C VAL A 257 -17.08 -24.35 26.96
N VAL A 258 -15.90 -23.86 27.31
CA VAL A 258 -15.66 -23.14 28.57
C VAL A 258 -16.08 -21.68 28.38
N VAL A 259 -17.15 -21.27 29.06
CA VAL A 259 -17.74 -19.93 28.94
C VAL A 259 -17.15 -19.00 29.98
N MET A 260 -16.69 -17.82 29.56
CA MET A 260 -16.20 -16.77 30.45
C MET A 260 -17.10 -15.54 30.39
N GLU A 261 -17.72 -15.17 31.52
CA GLU A 261 -18.62 -14.02 31.65
C GLU A 261 -17.93 -12.71 31.25
N ARG A 262 -16.73 -12.50 31.81
CA ARG A 262 -15.91 -11.31 31.63
C ARG A 262 -14.44 -11.71 31.52
N PHE A 263 -13.79 -11.23 30.46
CA PHE A 263 -12.36 -11.42 30.26
C PHE A 263 -11.52 -10.85 31.41
N ASP A 264 -10.60 -11.67 31.91
CA ASP A 264 -9.49 -11.32 32.78
C ASP A 264 -8.31 -12.23 32.40
N LEU A 265 -7.12 -11.67 32.19
CA LEU A 265 -5.96 -12.42 31.68
C LEU A 265 -5.46 -13.50 32.65
N LYS A 266 -5.44 -13.23 33.96
CA LYS A 266 -4.97 -14.21 34.95
C LYS A 266 -6.00 -15.33 35.15
N LYS A 267 -7.29 -14.98 35.14
CA LYS A 267 -8.37 -15.98 35.15
C LYS A 267 -8.32 -16.82 33.89
N MET A 268 -8.17 -16.23 32.70
CA MET A 268 -8.06 -16.94 31.43
C MET A 268 -6.92 -17.97 31.43
N LEU A 269 -5.72 -17.59 31.88
CA LEU A 269 -4.59 -18.52 31.99
C LEU A 269 -4.87 -19.66 32.99
N LYS A 270 -5.52 -19.36 34.12
CA LYS A 270 -5.94 -20.37 35.10
C LYS A 270 -7.05 -21.29 34.54
N THR A 271 -8.00 -20.75 33.78
CA THR A 271 -9.05 -21.50 33.07
C THR A 271 -8.45 -22.43 32.00
N VAL A 272 -7.39 -22.01 31.30
CA VAL A 272 -6.67 -22.89 30.36
C VAL A 272 -6.03 -24.07 31.10
N GLU A 273 -5.39 -23.81 32.23
CA GLU A 273 -4.80 -24.83 33.09
C GLU A 273 -5.86 -25.81 33.63
N ASP A 274 -6.85 -25.30 34.38
CA ASP A 274 -7.85 -26.09 35.13
C ASP A 274 -8.74 -26.96 34.22
N PHE A 275 -9.17 -26.42 33.08
CA PHE A 275 -10.08 -27.12 32.16
C PHE A 275 -9.38 -27.69 30.93
N ARG A 276 -8.04 -27.72 30.92
CA ARG A 276 -7.22 -28.31 29.84
C ARG A 276 -7.62 -27.78 28.45
N VAL A 277 -7.83 -26.48 28.34
CA VAL A 277 -8.32 -25.82 27.11
C VAL A 277 -7.37 -26.11 25.95
N THR A 278 -7.93 -26.54 24.81
CA THR A 278 -7.16 -26.84 23.60
C THR A 278 -7.21 -25.71 22.56
N GLN A 279 -8.26 -24.89 22.56
CA GLN A 279 -8.38 -23.75 21.64
C GLN A 279 -8.93 -22.50 22.33
N LEU A 280 -8.30 -21.36 22.06
CA LEU A 280 -8.62 -20.05 22.64
C LEU A 280 -8.89 -19.02 21.53
N VAL A 281 -9.81 -18.07 21.74
CA VAL A 281 -10.02 -16.94 20.81
C VAL A 281 -10.09 -15.62 21.58
N VAL A 282 -9.11 -14.75 21.36
CA VAL A 282 -8.81 -13.52 22.12
C VAL A 282 -8.58 -12.32 21.20
N ALA A 283 -8.35 -11.13 21.78
CA ALA A 283 -7.93 -9.93 21.06
C ALA A 283 -6.39 -9.79 21.02
N PRO A 284 -5.80 -9.08 20.05
CA PRO A 284 -4.34 -8.95 19.90
C PRO A 284 -3.55 -8.56 21.17
N PRO A 285 -4.02 -7.63 22.03
CA PRO A 285 -3.28 -7.28 23.27
C PRO A 285 -3.08 -8.46 24.23
N VAL A 286 -3.94 -9.49 24.16
CA VAL A 286 -3.81 -10.73 24.94
C VAL A 286 -2.63 -11.55 24.44
N VAL A 287 -2.47 -11.68 23.12
CA VAL A 287 -1.33 -12.37 22.50
C VAL A 287 -0.03 -11.60 22.77
N VAL A 288 -0.05 -10.26 22.70
CA VAL A 288 1.09 -9.41 23.10
C VAL A 288 1.52 -9.71 24.54
N ALA A 289 0.56 -9.78 25.47
CA ALA A 289 0.84 -10.08 26.88
C ALA A 289 1.32 -11.54 27.09
N MET A 290 0.76 -12.51 26.37
CA MET A 290 1.20 -13.90 26.42
C MET A 290 2.61 -14.09 25.85
N ALA A 291 2.95 -13.44 24.74
CA ALA A 291 4.27 -13.50 24.12
C ALA A 291 5.33 -12.77 24.97
N LYS A 292 5.20 -11.45 25.11
CA LYS A 292 6.25 -10.57 25.66
C LYS A 292 6.22 -10.44 27.19
N GLY A 293 5.16 -10.89 27.85
CA GLY A 293 4.99 -10.77 29.30
C GLY A 293 5.48 -11.98 30.08
N SER A 294 5.86 -11.75 31.34
CA SER A 294 6.10 -12.83 32.32
C SER A 294 4.80 -13.46 32.85
N VAL A 295 3.62 -12.92 32.49
CA VAL A 295 2.29 -13.27 33.01
C VAL A 295 1.91 -14.75 32.89
N THR A 296 2.53 -15.50 31.99
CA THR A 296 2.28 -16.93 31.76
C THR A 296 3.14 -17.86 32.63
N HIS A 297 4.08 -17.35 33.43
CA HIS A 297 4.85 -18.18 34.35
C HIS A 297 3.97 -18.63 35.51
N GLY A 298 4.09 -19.90 35.90
CA GLY A 298 3.27 -20.50 36.96
C GLY A 298 1.90 -20.98 36.53
N TYR A 299 1.64 -21.09 35.22
CA TYR A 299 0.46 -21.73 34.63
C TYR A 299 0.88 -22.83 33.65
N ASP A 300 0.30 -24.02 33.78
CA ASP A 300 0.46 -25.10 32.79
C ASP A 300 -0.51 -24.91 31.61
N LEU A 301 0.06 -24.51 30.47
CA LEU A 301 -0.64 -24.29 29.21
C LEU A 301 -0.44 -25.45 28.21
N SER A 302 0.06 -26.62 28.64
CA SER A 302 0.47 -27.70 27.74
C SER A 302 -0.66 -28.37 26.94
N SER A 303 -1.92 -28.14 27.31
CA SER A 303 -3.10 -28.60 26.57
C SER A 303 -3.43 -27.73 25.34
N LEU A 304 -2.91 -26.50 25.28
CA LEU A 304 -3.34 -25.49 24.32
C LEU A 304 -2.71 -25.75 22.95
N GLU A 305 -3.51 -26.20 21.99
CA GLU A 305 -3.08 -26.50 20.63
C GLU A 305 -3.08 -25.28 19.72
N ALA A 306 -4.00 -24.33 19.94
CA ALA A 306 -4.15 -23.17 19.06
C ALA A 306 -4.74 -21.93 19.76
N VAL A 307 -4.31 -20.74 19.33
CA VAL A 307 -4.76 -19.43 19.82
C VAL A 307 -5.16 -18.54 18.65
N GLY A 308 -6.44 -18.20 18.55
CA GLY A 308 -6.97 -17.23 17.61
C GLY A 308 -6.92 -15.81 18.18
N SER A 309 -6.49 -14.86 17.36
CA SER A 309 -6.47 -13.42 17.64
C SER A 309 -7.45 -12.72 16.70
N GLY A 310 -8.40 -11.94 17.21
CA GLY A 310 -9.46 -11.35 16.39
C GLY A 310 -9.66 -9.85 16.57
N GLY A 311 -10.00 -9.17 15.49
CA GLY A 311 -10.43 -7.76 15.47
C GLY A 311 -9.39 -6.75 14.98
N ALA A 312 -8.10 -7.07 15.07
CA ALA A 312 -6.99 -6.33 14.45
C ALA A 312 -5.80 -7.28 14.20
N SER A 313 -4.83 -6.84 13.39
CA SER A 313 -3.62 -7.61 13.06
C SER A 313 -2.59 -7.65 14.20
N LEU A 314 -1.73 -8.67 14.20
CA LEU A 314 -0.54 -8.80 15.06
C LEU A 314 0.75 -8.43 14.32
N GLY A 315 1.67 -7.75 15.02
CA GLY A 315 3.02 -7.45 14.53
C GLY A 315 3.90 -8.71 14.41
N LYS A 316 4.81 -8.73 13.42
CA LYS A 316 5.73 -9.85 13.14
C LYS A 316 6.55 -10.26 14.37
N ASP A 317 6.99 -9.26 15.13
CA ASP A 317 7.76 -9.37 16.36
C ASP A 317 6.95 -9.96 17.53
N VAL A 318 5.66 -9.69 17.61
CA VAL A 318 4.73 -10.32 18.56
C VAL A 318 4.49 -11.78 18.19
N MET A 319 4.28 -12.06 16.90
CA MET A 319 4.07 -13.42 16.40
C MET A 319 5.33 -14.28 16.59
N GLN A 320 6.52 -13.74 16.32
CA GLN A 320 7.78 -14.43 16.55
C GLN A 320 8.01 -14.71 18.04
N ALA A 321 7.87 -13.69 18.90
CA ALA A 321 7.99 -13.87 20.35
C ALA A 321 6.93 -14.82 20.95
N PHE A 322 5.78 -15.02 20.27
CA PHE A 322 4.82 -16.06 20.62
C PHE A 322 5.33 -17.44 20.20
N ALA A 323 5.77 -17.61 18.95
CA ALA A 323 6.27 -18.87 18.42
C ALA A 323 7.51 -19.39 19.18
N ASP A 324 8.47 -18.50 19.48
CA ASP A 324 9.69 -18.82 20.24
C ASP A 324 9.36 -19.36 21.65
N LYS A 325 8.29 -18.85 22.25
CA LYS A 325 7.84 -19.17 23.61
C LYS A 325 6.87 -20.35 23.65
N PHE A 326 6.12 -20.57 22.56
CA PHE A 326 5.06 -21.56 22.45
C PHE A 326 5.16 -22.39 21.15
N PRO A 327 6.29 -23.08 20.86
CA PRO A 327 6.59 -23.71 19.56
C PRO A 327 5.76 -24.97 19.23
N LYS A 328 4.69 -25.23 19.98
CA LYS A 328 3.68 -26.27 19.74
C LYS A 328 2.27 -25.69 19.54
N ILE A 329 2.08 -24.39 19.75
CA ILE A 329 0.77 -23.73 19.80
C ILE A 329 0.56 -22.93 18.53
N ILE A 330 -0.47 -23.28 17.79
CA ILE A 330 -0.79 -22.68 16.50
C ILE A 330 -1.45 -21.30 16.72
N LEU A 331 -0.72 -20.23 16.48
CA LEU A 331 -1.25 -18.86 16.48
C LEU A 331 -1.99 -18.55 15.16
N PHE A 332 -3.20 -17.96 15.23
CA PHE A 332 -4.02 -17.63 14.06
C PHE A 332 -4.79 -16.29 14.18
N GLN A 333 -5.30 -15.75 13.06
CA GLN A 333 -5.80 -14.36 12.99
C GLN A 333 -7.16 -14.20 12.27
N PHE A 334 -8.19 -13.74 12.98
CA PHE A 334 -9.50 -13.39 12.42
C PHE A 334 -9.56 -11.90 12.03
N LEU A 335 -9.43 -11.64 10.72
CA LEU A 335 -9.34 -10.29 10.17
C LEU A 335 -10.72 -9.74 9.81
N ALA A 336 -11.30 -8.98 10.73
CA ALA A 336 -12.35 -7.98 10.44
C ALA A 336 -11.75 -6.61 10.03
N LYS A 337 -10.42 -6.47 10.16
CA LYS A 337 -9.58 -5.37 9.68
C LYS A 337 -8.23 -5.98 9.27
N LEU A 338 -7.90 -5.91 7.97
CA LEU A 338 -6.55 -5.66 7.42
C LEU A 338 -5.43 -6.70 7.60
N ARG A 339 -4.76 -7.05 6.49
CA ARG A 339 -3.32 -7.39 6.54
C ARG A 339 -2.57 -7.15 5.23
N ASN A 340 -1.48 -6.38 5.29
CA ASN A 340 -0.48 -6.27 4.22
C ASN A 340 0.87 -6.78 4.78
N CYS A 341 1.09 -8.10 4.75
CA CYS A 341 2.29 -8.73 5.30
C CYS A 341 3.12 -9.46 4.23
N PHE A 342 4.28 -8.89 3.90
CA PHE A 342 5.34 -9.55 3.12
C PHE A 342 6.63 -9.58 3.96
N PHE A 343 6.91 -10.70 4.64
CA PHE A 343 8.12 -10.93 5.44
C PHE A 343 8.77 -12.27 5.04
N SER A 344 9.87 -12.19 4.29
CA SER A 344 10.57 -13.36 3.73
C SER A 344 11.70 -13.89 4.64
N ASN A 345 11.77 -15.21 4.78
CA ASN A 345 12.86 -16.00 5.36
C ASN A 345 13.08 -15.85 6.87
N MET A 346 12.37 -16.66 7.64
CA MET A 346 12.79 -17.15 8.96
C MET A 346 12.35 -18.61 9.08
N GLU A 347 13.29 -19.56 9.13
CA GLU A 347 12.98 -20.95 9.47
C GLU A 347 12.73 -21.03 10.97
N LEU A 348 11.48 -21.17 11.39
CA LEU A 348 11.13 -21.40 12.79
C LEU A 348 9.85 -22.23 12.94
N ASN A 349 9.77 -22.97 14.04
CA ASN A 349 8.84 -24.08 14.19
C ASN A 349 7.40 -23.62 14.48
N LEU A 350 6.46 -24.18 13.71
CA LEU A 350 5.01 -24.23 13.93
C LEU A 350 4.37 -23.02 14.63
N SER A 351 3.97 -22.04 13.82
CA SER A 351 2.80 -21.19 14.10
C SER A 351 2.05 -20.96 12.79
N LEU A 352 0.91 -21.63 12.62
CA LEU A 352 0.15 -21.72 11.37
C LEU A 352 -1.08 -20.80 11.37
N GLU A 353 -1.03 -19.72 10.60
CA GLU A 353 -2.10 -18.72 10.60
C GLU A 353 -3.37 -19.23 9.89
N PHE A 354 -4.38 -19.66 10.65
CA PHE A 354 -5.75 -19.74 10.16
C PHE A 354 -6.33 -18.32 10.00
N GLU A 355 -6.23 -17.74 8.81
CA GLU A 355 -6.99 -16.53 8.49
C GLU A 355 -8.41 -16.85 7.99
N GLY A 356 -9.33 -15.91 8.22
CA GLY A 356 -10.71 -15.98 7.76
C GLY A 356 -11.45 -14.65 7.94
N TYR A 357 -12.38 -14.38 7.02
CA TYR A 357 -13.06 -13.09 6.85
C TYR A 357 -14.59 -13.27 6.78
N GLY A 358 -15.33 -12.33 7.36
CA GLY A 358 -16.79 -12.33 7.37
C GLY A 358 -17.41 -11.13 8.11
N LEU A 359 -18.72 -10.96 7.91
CA LEU A 359 -19.54 -9.84 8.36
C LEU A 359 -20.76 -10.34 9.15
N THR A 360 -21.47 -9.43 9.82
CA THR A 360 -22.81 -9.73 10.37
C THR A 360 -23.79 -10.07 9.24
N GLU A 361 -23.65 -9.36 8.12
CA GLU A 361 -24.41 -9.48 6.88
C GLU A 361 -24.13 -10.81 6.12
N THR A 362 -23.08 -11.55 6.49
CA THR A 362 -22.75 -12.90 6.00
C THR A 362 -22.92 -14.00 7.05
N ALA A 363 -23.60 -13.73 8.18
CA ALA A 363 -23.84 -14.67 9.27
C ALA A 363 -22.57 -15.35 9.85
N GLY A 364 -21.45 -14.64 9.86
CA GLY A 364 -20.13 -15.19 10.17
C GLY A 364 -19.21 -15.23 8.96
N ALA A 365 -18.25 -16.16 8.96
CA ALA A 365 -17.24 -16.28 7.90
C ALA A 365 -17.85 -16.54 6.50
N ALA A 366 -17.25 -15.91 5.48
CA ALA A 366 -17.53 -16.13 4.06
C ALA A 366 -16.28 -16.61 3.28
N PHE A 367 -15.08 -16.30 3.80
CA PHE A 367 -13.79 -16.82 3.33
C PHE A 367 -12.99 -17.39 4.52
N ARG A 368 -12.23 -18.47 4.28
CA ARG A 368 -11.43 -19.15 5.31
C ARG A 368 -10.31 -19.99 4.69
N ALA A 369 -9.17 -20.11 5.37
CA ALA A 369 -8.18 -21.17 5.13
C ALA A 369 -8.60 -22.49 5.84
N ALA A 370 -8.67 -23.59 5.09
CA ALA A 370 -9.11 -24.89 5.59
C ALA A 370 -7.96 -25.92 5.69
N THR A 371 -7.05 -25.94 4.71
CA THR A 371 -5.87 -26.85 4.71
C THR A 371 -4.61 -26.16 5.23
N THR A 372 -3.62 -26.95 5.68
CA THR A 372 -2.30 -26.43 6.07
C THR A 372 -1.59 -25.71 4.90
N GLU A 373 -1.77 -26.17 3.67
CA GLU A 373 -1.23 -25.50 2.47
C GLU A 373 -1.87 -24.10 2.27
N GLU A 374 -3.18 -23.99 2.50
CA GLU A 374 -3.87 -22.70 2.45
C GLU A 374 -3.41 -21.75 3.57
N MET A 375 -3.09 -22.28 4.75
CA MET A 375 -2.57 -21.52 5.92
C MET A 375 -1.12 -21.04 5.73
N LEU A 376 -0.35 -21.66 4.83
CA LEU A 376 1.01 -21.21 4.51
C LEU A 376 1.03 -20.00 3.55
N ARG A 377 -0.12 -19.62 2.97
CA ARG A 377 -0.22 -18.52 1.99
C ARG A 377 -0.39 -17.16 2.68
N GLN A 378 0.72 -16.67 3.25
CA GLN A 378 0.81 -15.40 4.00
C GLN A 378 -0.02 -14.25 3.40
N GLY A 379 -0.79 -13.57 4.26
CA GLY A 379 -1.58 -12.39 3.93
C GLY A 379 -2.94 -12.66 3.26
N SER A 380 -3.35 -13.91 3.08
CA SER A 380 -4.68 -14.25 2.57
C SER A 380 -5.61 -14.77 3.65
N VAL A 381 -6.84 -14.24 3.66
CA VAL A 381 -7.98 -14.74 4.45
C VAL A 381 -8.58 -16.06 3.91
N GLY A 382 -7.82 -16.78 3.08
CA GLY A 382 -8.16 -18.07 2.51
C GLY A 382 -9.15 -18.02 1.35
N ARG A 383 -9.91 -19.10 1.17
CA ARG A 383 -10.80 -19.32 0.02
C ARG A 383 -12.28 -19.19 0.37
N LEU A 384 -13.07 -18.92 -0.66
CA LEU A 384 -14.53 -18.80 -0.59
C LEU A 384 -15.20 -20.09 -0.08
N LEU A 385 -16.16 -19.96 0.84
CA LEU A 385 -16.90 -21.09 1.42
C LEU A 385 -17.84 -21.79 0.41
N ALA A 386 -18.11 -23.07 0.66
CA ALA A 386 -18.96 -23.91 -0.18
C ALA A 386 -20.37 -23.33 -0.40
N ASN A 387 -20.91 -23.58 -1.58
CA ASN A 387 -22.18 -23.05 -2.09
C ASN A 387 -22.24 -21.51 -2.23
N SER A 388 -21.10 -20.82 -2.27
CA SER A 388 -21.02 -19.37 -2.44
C SER A 388 -20.31 -18.96 -3.75
N GLU A 389 -20.62 -17.74 -4.19
CA GLU A 389 -20.03 -17.00 -5.30
C GLU A 389 -19.45 -15.66 -4.80
N ALA A 390 -18.38 -15.17 -5.41
CA ALA A 390 -17.80 -13.86 -5.12
C ALA A 390 -17.43 -13.09 -6.40
N LYS A 391 -17.33 -11.77 -6.29
CA LYS A 391 -16.79 -10.87 -7.32
C LYS A 391 -15.91 -9.81 -6.67
N ILE A 392 -14.94 -9.33 -7.43
CA ILE A 392 -14.31 -8.03 -7.19
C ILE A 392 -14.90 -7.07 -8.21
N VAL A 393 -15.37 -5.90 -7.78
CA VAL A 393 -16.09 -4.94 -8.62
C VAL A 393 -15.48 -3.55 -8.46
N ASP A 394 -15.11 -2.92 -9.57
CA ASP A 394 -14.63 -1.54 -9.57
C ASP A 394 -15.73 -0.60 -9.00
N PRO A 395 -15.46 0.16 -7.92
CA PRO A 395 -16.49 0.88 -7.18
C PRO A 395 -16.99 2.15 -7.90
N ASP A 396 -16.24 2.67 -8.87
CA ASP A 396 -16.58 3.89 -9.62
C ASP A 396 -17.39 3.57 -10.89
N THR A 397 -17.16 2.40 -11.49
CA THR A 397 -17.78 1.97 -12.77
C THR A 397 -18.78 0.84 -12.63
N GLY A 398 -18.77 0.09 -11.52
CA GLY A 398 -19.60 -1.09 -11.30
C GLY A 398 -19.20 -2.31 -12.14
N ILE A 399 -18.00 -2.31 -12.75
CA ILE A 399 -17.53 -3.38 -13.63
C ILE A 399 -16.84 -4.48 -12.80
N ALA A 400 -17.21 -5.74 -13.04
CA ALA A 400 -16.59 -6.89 -12.38
C ALA A 400 -15.21 -7.21 -12.98
N LEU A 401 -14.20 -7.28 -12.12
CA LEU A 401 -12.78 -7.33 -12.46
C LEU A 401 -12.24 -8.77 -12.60
N PRO A 402 -11.11 -8.98 -13.30
CA PRO A 402 -10.38 -10.25 -13.30
C PRO A 402 -9.60 -10.49 -11.99
N PRO A 403 -8.98 -11.68 -11.81
CA PRO A 403 -8.16 -11.95 -10.63
C PRO A 403 -6.90 -11.07 -10.57
N ALA A 404 -6.42 -10.83 -9.36
CA ALA A 404 -5.34 -9.92 -8.98
C ALA A 404 -5.59 -8.41 -9.22
N GLU A 405 -6.76 -8.01 -9.73
CA GLU A 405 -7.19 -6.60 -9.71
C GLU A 405 -8.00 -6.27 -8.44
N GLN A 406 -7.92 -5.01 -7.99
CA GLN A 406 -8.43 -4.53 -6.70
C GLN A 406 -9.76 -3.76 -6.87
N GLY A 407 -10.77 -4.08 -6.06
CA GLY A 407 -12.10 -3.48 -6.09
C GLY A 407 -12.98 -3.89 -4.90
N GLU A 408 -14.23 -3.44 -4.86
CA GLU A 408 -15.19 -3.82 -3.83
C GLU A 408 -15.50 -5.32 -3.90
N LEU A 409 -15.39 -6.03 -2.78
CA LEU A 409 -15.80 -7.43 -2.68
C LEU A 409 -17.33 -7.53 -2.63
N TRP A 410 -17.90 -8.26 -3.58
CA TRP A 410 -19.33 -8.62 -3.59
C TRP A 410 -19.46 -10.13 -3.38
N ILE A 411 -20.38 -10.57 -2.52
CA ILE A 411 -20.55 -11.97 -2.12
C ILE A 411 -22.00 -12.40 -2.30
N LYS A 412 -22.23 -13.62 -2.77
CA LYS A 412 -23.55 -14.22 -2.95
C LYS A 412 -23.52 -15.65 -2.45
N GLY A 413 -24.51 -16.07 -1.66
CA GLY A 413 -24.53 -17.41 -1.10
C GLY A 413 -25.64 -17.62 -0.06
N PRO A 414 -25.81 -18.85 0.45
CA PRO A 414 -26.85 -19.19 1.42
C PRO A 414 -26.63 -18.57 2.82
N THR A 415 -25.47 -17.99 3.09
CA THR A 415 -25.13 -17.29 4.35
C THR A 415 -25.50 -15.80 4.36
N ILE A 416 -25.85 -15.22 3.21
CA ILE A 416 -26.16 -13.78 3.06
C ILE A 416 -27.48 -13.41 3.75
N MET A 417 -27.48 -12.30 4.48
CA MET A 417 -28.64 -11.76 5.18
C MET A 417 -29.88 -11.51 4.30
N GLN A 418 -31.06 -11.47 4.93
CA GLN A 418 -32.33 -11.11 4.30
C GLN A 418 -32.54 -9.58 4.15
N GLY A 419 -31.50 -8.77 4.36
CA GLY A 419 -31.54 -7.30 4.42
C GLY A 419 -31.66 -6.74 5.84
N TYR A 420 -31.74 -5.42 5.96
CA TYR A 420 -31.91 -4.75 7.25
C TYR A 420 -33.40 -4.63 7.62
N ILE A 421 -33.73 -4.66 8.92
CA ILE A 421 -35.09 -4.47 9.41
C ILE A 421 -35.45 -2.98 9.43
N GLY A 422 -36.65 -2.64 8.95
CA GLY A 422 -37.16 -1.26 8.92
C GLY A 422 -36.47 -0.32 7.92
N ASP A 423 -35.39 -0.75 7.26
CA ASP A 423 -34.53 0.08 6.44
C ASP A 423 -34.40 -0.50 5.00
N PRO A 424 -35.39 -0.24 4.13
CA PRO A 424 -35.36 -0.70 2.74
C PRO A 424 -34.28 0.01 1.93
N LYS A 425 -33.87 1.23 2.31
CA LYS A 425 -32.87 2.02 1.58
C LYS A 425 -31.48 1.42 1.72
N ASN A 426 -30.97 1.25 2.94
CA ASN A 426 -29.69 0.58 3.13
C ASN A 426 -29.75 -0.87 2.61
N THR A 427 -30.92 -1.51 2.66
CA THR A 427 -31.10 -2.85 2.08
C THR A 427 -30.88 -2.86 0.57
N SER A 428 -31.48 -1.94 -0.21
CA SER A 428 -31.27 -1.89 -1.67
C SER A 428 -29.91 -1.33 -2.09
N GLU A 429 -29.27 -0.50 -1.26
CA GLU A 429 -27.90 -0.01 -1.48
C GLU A 429 -26.84 -1.10 -1.20
N THR A 430 -27.17 -2.11 -0.39
CA THR A 430 -26.26 -3.16 0.09
C THR A 430 -26.51 -4.53 -0.57
N LEU A 431 -27.76 -4.90 -0.85
CA LEU A 431 -28.14 -6.14 -1.55
C LEU A 431 -28.57 -5.82 -2.98
N MET A 432 -27.64 -6.04 -3.92
CA MET A 432 -27.83 -5.75 -5.34
C MET A 432 -28.66 -6.84 -6.05
N PRO A 433 -29.33 -6.49 -7.18
CA PRO A 433 -30.08 -7.44 -7.99
C PRO A 433 -29.28 -8.72 -8.32
N GLY A 434 -29.95 -9.88 -8.25
CA GLY A 434 -29.32 -11.19 -8.39
C GLY A 434 -28.74 -11.78 -7.09
N GLY A 435 -28.87 -11.08 -5.95
CA GLY A 435 -28.54 -11.60 -4.62
C GLY A 435 -27.10 -11.34 -4.17
N TRP A 436 -26.48 -10.27 -4.65
CA TRP A 436 -25.11 -9.89 -4.30
C TRP A 436 -25.08 -8.93 -3.11
N LEU A 437 -24.47 -9.35 -2.01
CA LEU A 437 -24.08 -8.47 -0.91
C LEU A 437 -22.85 -7.67 -1.31
N ARG A 438 -22.98 -6.35 -1.31
CA ARG A 438 -21.84 -5.42 -1.29
C ARG A 438 -21.28 -5.37 0.13
N THR A 439 -20.01 -5.69 0.29
CA THR A 439 -19.36 -5.68 1.61
C THR A 439 -19.02 -4.26 2.07
N GLY A 440 -18.71 -3.36 1.14
CA GLY A 440 -18.04 -2.09 1.44
C GLY A 440 -16.52 -2.23 1.63
N ASP A 441 -15.97 -3.44 1.47
CA ASP A 441 -14.56 -3.74 1.69
C ASP A 441 -13.81 -3.90 0.35
N LEU A 442 -12.62 -3.31 0.28
CA LEU A 442 -11.75 -3.19 -0.88
C LEU A 442 -10.74 -4.34 -0.86
N CYS A 443 -10.82 -5.24 -1.84
CA CYS A 443 -10.12 -6.53 -1.84
C CYS A 443 -9.58 -6.87 -3.24
N TYR A 444 -8.78 -7.94 -3.32
CA TYR A 444 -8.57 -8.69 -4.56
C TYR A 444 -8.62 -10.20 -4.30
N ILE A 445 -8.93 -11.00 -5.32
CA ILE A 445 -8.80 -12.47 -5.28
C ILE A 445 -7.73 -12.88 -6.30
N ASP A 446 -6.77 -13.72 -5.91
CA ASP A 446 -5.63 -14.08 -6.75
C ASP A 446 -5.95 -15.16 -7.81
N HIS A 447 -4.97 -15.48 -8.66
CA HIS A 447 -5.05 -16.51 -9.69
C HIS A 447 -5.17 -17.96 -9.15
N HIS A 448 -5.35 -18.16 -7.85
CA HIS A 448 -5.57 -19.45 -7.20
C HIS A 448 -6.80 -19.44 -6.24
N GLY A 449 -7.64 -18.40 -6.33
CA GLY A 449 -8.91 -18.29 -5.62
C GLY A 449 -8.82 -17.78 -4.18
N TYR A 450 -7.67 -17.24 -3.77
CA TYR A 450 -7.40 -16.75 -2.43
C TYR A 450 -7.75 -15.26 -2.30
N LEU A 451 -8.50 -14.88 -1.27
CA LEU A 451 -8.90 -13.50 -0.99
C LEU A 451 -7.82 -12.76 -0.19
N PHE A 452 -7.58 -11.51 -0.55
CA PHE A 452 -6.73 -10.56 0.15
C PHE A 452 -7.55 -9.28 0.42
N VAL A 453 -7.61 -8.86 1.68
CA VAL A 453 -8.42 -7.70 2.13
C VAL A 453 -7.50 -6.49 2.31
N VAL A 454 -7.73 -5.42 1.55
CA VAL A 454 -6.85 -4.25 1.51
C VAL A 454 -7.29 -3.19 2.54
N ASP A 455 -8.53 -2.71 2.48
CA ASP A 455 -9.12 -1.79 3.47
C ASP A 455 -10.66 -1.68 3.34
N ARG A 456 -11.32 -0.86 4.15
CA ARG A 456 -12.77 -0.58 4.10
C ARG A 456 -13.04 0.74 3.38
N LEU A 457 -13.87 0.74 2.34
CA LEU A 457 -14.12 1.88 1.43
C LEU A 457 -14.58 3.17 2.11
N LYS A 458 -15.06 3.09 3.35
CA LYS A 458 -15.56 4.24 4.13
C LYS A 458 -14.67 4.64 5.31
N GLU A 459 -13.62 3.89 5.62
CA GLU A 459 -12.61 4.27 6.63
C GLU A 459 -11.37 4.89 5.99
N LEU A 460 -11.15 4.65 4.69
CA LEU A 460 -10.14 5.34 3.86
C LEU A 460 -10.21 6.86 4.06
N ILE A 461 -9.13 7.41 4.66
CA ILE A 461 -8.97 8.82 4.97
C ILE A 461 -8.75 9.57 3.66
N LYS A 462 -9.65 10.52 3.35
CA LYS A 462 -9.70 11.22 2.06
C LYS A 462 -8.74 12.41 1.99
N TYR A 463 -7.50 12.22 2.48
CA TYR A 463 -6.47 13.24 2.52
C TYR A 463 -6.12 13.74 1.12
N LYS A 464 -6.43 15.02 0.84
CA LYS A 464 -6.07 15.72 -0.41
C LYS A 464 -6.37 14.88 -1.66
N GLY A 465 -7.52 14.21 -1.68
CA GLY A 465 -8.00 13.36 -2.80
C GLY A 465 -7.36 11.96 -2.90
N TYR A 466 -6.39 11.65 -2.05
CA TYR A 466 -5.88 10.30 -1.85
C TYR A 466 -6.79 9.53 -0.91
N GLN A 467 -6.72 8.21 -0.99
CA GLN A 467 -7.34 7.30 -0.03
C GLN A 467 -6.18 6.74 0.79
N VAL A 468 -5.95 7.33 1.97
CA VAL A 468 -4.94 6.86 2.93
C VAL A 468 -5.59 5.78 3.78
N ALA A 469 -4.97 4.60 3.82
CA ALA A 469 -5.46 3.49 4.62
C ALA A 469 -5.09 3.75 6.10
N PRO A 470 -6.05 3.93 7.03
CA PRO A 470 -5.71 4.16 8.44
C PRO A 470 -4.88 3.00 8.98
N ALA A 471 -5.23 1.80 8.53
CA ALA A 471 -4.50 0.54 8.60
C ALA A 471 -2.98 0.62 8.59
N GLU A 472 -2.43 1.30 7.60
CA GLU A 472 -1.00 1.33 7.31
C GLU A 472 -0.28 2.18 8.36
N LEU A 473 -0.93 3.28 8.77
CA LEU A 473 -0.48 4.16 9.83
C LEU A 473 -0.67 3.51 11.22
N GLU A 474 -1.78 2.82 11.48
CA GLU A 474 -2.01 2.03 12.69
C GLU A 474 -0.91 0.97 12.89
N GLN A 475 -0.60 0.21 11.84
CA GLN A 475 0.45 -0.82 11.88
C GLN A 475 1.86 -0.22 12.03
N LEU A 476 2.16 0.89 11.34
CA LEU A 476 3.44 1.61 11.51
C LEU A 476 3.58 2.13 12.95
N LEU A 477 2.54 2.75 13.52
CA LEU A 477 2.54 3.21 14.92
C LEU A 477 2.71 2.07 15.92
N GLN A 478 1.99 0.95 15.76
CA GLN A 478 2.12 -0.24 16.59
C GLN A 478 3.51 -0.90 16.51
N SER A 479 4.33 -0.59 15.49
CA SER A 479 5.73 -1.03 15.41
C SER A 479 6.70 -0.24 16.31
N HIS A 480 6.29 0.94 16.83
CA HIS A 480 7.13 1.72 17.72
C HIS A 480 7.28 1.00 19.08
N PRO A 481 8.52 0.80 19.60
CA PRO A 481 8.73 0.01 20.82
C PRO A 481 8.01 0.57 22.05
N GLU A 482 7.79 1.88 22.15
CA GLU A 482 7.06 2.51 23.26
C GLU A 482 5.53 2.62 23.07
N ILE A 483 4.99 2.22 21.91
CA ILE A 483 3.54 2.18 21.68
C ILE A 483 2.98 0.81 22.11
N VAL A 484 1.78 0.82 22.69
CA VAL A 484 1.01 -0.36 23.09
C VAL A 484 -0.09 -0.65 22.06
N ASP A 485 -0.78 0.41 21.62
CA ASP A 485 -1.84 0.34 20.63
C ASP A 485 -2.00 1.70 19.93
N ALA A 486 -2.57 1.70 18.72
CA ALA A 486 -2.83 2.90 17.94
C ALA A 486 -4.08 2.73 17.06
N ALA A 487 -4.91 3.77 17.01
CA ALA A 487 -6.05 3.87 16.12
C ALA A 487 -5.93 5.16 15.29
N VAL A 488 -6.16 5.09 13.99
CA VAL A 488 -6.05 6.25 13.09
C VAL A 488 -7.40 6.54 12.45
N ILE A 489 -7.80 7.81 12.44
CA ILE A 489 -9.11 8.24 11.94
C ILE A 489 -8.99 9.43 10.98
N PRO A 490 -9.98 9.65 10.10
CA PRO A 490 -10.11 10.91 9.38
C PRO A 490 -10.55 12.04 10.32
N TYR A 491 -9.66 13.00 10.56
CA TYR A 491 -9.98 14.27 11.19
C TYR A 491 -10.37 15.30 10.11
N PRO A 492 -11.53 15.97 10.19
CA PRO A 492 -11.94 16.98 9.20
C PRO A 492 -10.94 18.13 9.10
N ASP A 493 -10.62 18.55 7.88
CA ASP A 493 -9.66 19.63 7.62
C ASP A 493 -10.08 20.45 6.38
N GLU A 494 -9.92 21.77 6.41
CA GLU A 494 -10.47 22.65 5.38
C GLU A 494 -9.69 22.60 4.05
N GLU A 495 -8.37 22.41 4.08
CA GLU A 495 -7.58 22.23 2.86
C GLU A 495 -7.52 20.78 2.39
N ALA A 496 -7.38 19.86 3.34
CA ALA A 496 -7.11 18.46 3.07
C ALA A 496 -8.36 17.60 2.93
N GLY A 497 -9.52 18.13 3.32
CA GLY A 497 -10.77 17.40 3.49
C GLY A 497 -10.74 16.51 4.73
N GLN A 498 -9.73 15.64 4.83
CA GLN A 498 -9.48 14.78 5.99
C GLN A 498 -7.98 14.57 6.24
N LEU A 499 -7.47 14.96 7.41
CA LEU A 499 -6.13 14.60 7.89
C LEU A 499 -6.15 13.22 8.58
N PRO A 500 -5.07 12.42 8.49
CA PRO A 500 -4.91 11.24 9.32
C PRO A 500 -4.53 11.62 10.76
N MET A 501 -5.46 11.44 11.70
CA MET A 501 -5.23 11.69 13.13
C MET A 501 -5.06 10.39 13.89
N ALA A 502 -3.97 10.26 14.64
CA ALA A 502 -3.64 9.09 15.43
C ALA A 502 -3.97 9.27 16.93
N PHE A 503 -4.72 8.33 17.49
CA PHE A 503 -4.84 8.12 18.93
C PHE A 503 -3.86 7.02 19.34
N VAL A 504 -2.92 7.34 20.23
CA VAL A 504 -1.80 6.48 20.59
C VAL A 504 -1.82 6.14 22.07
N VAL A 505 -1.83 4.84 22.40
CA VAL A 505 -1.66 4.33 23.75
C VAL A 505 -0.17 4.09 24.00
N ARG A 506 0.46 4.94 24.80
CA ARG A 506 1.87 4.82 25.20
C ARG A 506 2.06 3.69 26.22
N ARG A 507 3.25 3.12 26.33
CA ARG A 507 3.62 2.21 27.43
C ARG A 507 3.60 2.95 28.78
N PRO A 508 3.32 2.25 29.89
CA PRO A 508 3.58 2.79 31.22
C PRO A 508 5.03 3.28 31.32
N GLN A 509 5.25 4.46 31.89
CA GLN A 509 6.56 5.12 32.03
C GLN A 509 7.24 5.57 30.71
N SER A 510 6.56 5.46 29.56
CA SER A 510 7.01 6.04 28.30
C SER A 510 7.02 7.57 28.35
N ALA A 511 8.09 8.17 27.82
CA ALA A 511 8.23 9.63 27.68
C ALA A 511 7.82 10.14 26.28
N LEU A 512 7.62 9.22 25.32
CA LEU A 512 7.34 9.47 23.90
C LEU A 512 6.31 10.60 23.69
N ASP A 513 6.70 11.72 23.08
CA ASP A 513 5.83 12.87 22.84
C ASP A 513 5.05 12.78 21.49
N LYS A 514 4.37 13.85 21.07
CA LYS A 514 3.59 13.87 19.82
C LYS A 514 4.51 14.00 18.60
N GLU A 515 5.55 14.80 18.74
CA GLU A 515 6.50 15.18 17.70
C GLU A 515 7.37 13.98 17.31
N GLN A 516 7.86 13.22 18.29
CA GLN A 516 8.57 11.95 18.12
C GLN A 516 7.72 10.88 17.43
N VAL A 517 6.41 10.83 17.71
CA VAL A 517 5.48 9.92 17.02
C VAL A 517 5.33 10.30 15.55
N ILE A 518 5.18 11.59 15.23
CA ILE A 518 5.07 12.08 13.85
C ILE A 518 6.38 11.85 13.09
N ASP A 519 7.52 12.15 13.71
CA ASP A 519 8.87 11.91 13.20
C ASP A 519 9.15 10.43 12.88
N PHE A 520 8.79 9.51 13.78
CA PHE A 520 8.94 8.07 13.57
C PHE A 520 8.13 7.55 12.37
N ILE A 521 6.96 8.14 12.10
CA ILE A 521 6.12 7.80 10.96
C ILE A 521 6.65 8.45 9.67
N SER A 522 7.06 9.72 9.71
CA SER A 522 7.61 10.42 8.53
C SER A 522 8.90 9.76 8.02
N LYS A 523 9.72 9.19 8.92
CA LYS A 523 10.94 8.44 8.58
C LYS A 523 10.70 7.10 7.91
N GLN A 524 9.53 6.50 8.06
CA GLN A 524 9.17 5.21 7.44
C GLN A 524 8.36 5.37 6.14
N ILE A 525 7.76 6.54 5.92
CA ILE A 525 7.00 6.87 4.70
C ILE A 525 7.93 7.65 3.75
N VAL A 526 8.43 6.94 2.74
CA VAL A 526 9.57 7.33 1.88
C VAL A 526 9.44 8.71 1.17
N PRO A 527 10.33 9.68 1.48
CA PRO A 527 10.58 10.88 0.66
C PRO A 527 11.62 10.60 -0.45
N ARG A 528 11.48 11.20 -1.66
CA ARG A 528 12.45 11.07 -2.80
C ARG A 528 12.45 12.29 -3.74
N GLU A 529 13.57 13.02 -3.81
CA GLU A 529 13.61 14.45 -4.18
C GLU A 529 14.85 14.92 -4.97
N LEU A 530 14.71 15.89 -5.91
CA LEU A 530 15.85 16.62 -6.49
C LEU A 530 15.59 18.13 -6.74
N GLN A 531 16.63 18.96 -6.77
CA GLN A 531 16.74 20.36 -7.30
C GLN A 531 16.85 20.33 -8.85
N SER A 532 16.83 21.45 -9.57
CA SER A 532 16.85 22.84 -9.10
C SER A 532 15.84 23.71 -9.84
N LEU A 533 14.71 24.02 -9.21
CA LEU A 533 13.91 25.17 -9.57
C LEU A 533 13.61 26.00 -8.32
N VAL A 534 14.54 26.91 -8.00
CA VAL A 534 14.42 27.94 -6.96
C VAL A 534 13.11 28.73 -7.05
N PRO A 535 12.57 29.04 -8.26
CA PRO A 535 11.26 29.65 -8.36
C PRO A 535 10.13 28.77 -7.81
N ALA A 536 10.20 27.44 -7.91
CA ALA A 536 9.13 26.55 -7.46
C ALA A 536 8.99 26.51 -5.93
N SER A 537 10.10 26.48 -5.19
CA SER A 537 10.09 26.67 -3.73
C SER A 537 9.61 28.07 -3.36
N ALA A 538 10.12 29.11 -4.02
CA ALA A 538 9.74 30.50 -3.74
C ALA A 538 8.25 30.78 -3.99
N TYR A 539 7.70 30.27 -5.10
CA TYR A 539 6.28 30.35 -5.42
C TYR A 539 5.42 29.62 -4.40
N LYS A 540 5.82 28.39 -4.05
CA LYS A 540 5.13 27.57 -3.05
C LYS A 540 5.11 28.24 -1.67
N LEU A 541 6.21 28.87 -1.23
CA LEU A 541 6.22 29.69 -0.01
C LEU A 541 5.31 30.93 -0.14
N LYS A 542 5.40 31.65 -1.27
CA LYS A 542 4.68 32.91 -1.49
C LYS A 542 3.16 32.74 -1.56
N ILE A 543 2.64 31.64 -2.10
CA ILE A 543 1.19 31.36 -2.08
C ILE A 543 0.65 31.01 -0.68
N HIS A 544 1.52 30.65 0.28
CA HIS A 544 1.18 30.55 1.71
C HIS A 544 1.45 31.86 2.48
N GLY A 545 1.70 32.97 1.78
CA GLY A 545 1.83 34.30 2.37
C GLY A 545 3.20 34.63 2.99
N LEU A 546 4.19 33.75 2.87
CA LEU A 546 5.55 34.00 3.35
C LEU A 546 6.30 34.97 2.41
N ASN A 547 7.05 35.90 3.00
CA ASN A 547 8.00 36.74 2.26
C ASN A 547 9.21 35.90 1.84
N VAL A 548 9.69 36.07 0.61
CA VAL A 548 10.79 35.27 0.05
C VAL A 548 11.81 36.17 -0.63
N THR A 549 13.09 35.84 -0.50
CA THR A 549 14.17 36.41 -1.33
C THR A 549 14.94 35.27 -1.99
N VAL A 550 15.06 35.34 -3.31
CA VAL A 550 15.76 34.37 -4.17
C VAL A 550 17.07 35.00 -4.62
N PHE A 551 18.18 34.45 -4.13
CA PHE A 551 19.53 34.82 -4.56
C PHE A 551 19.94 33.95 -5.74
N GLU A 552 20.04 34.55 -6.93
CA GLU A 552 20.49 33.89 -8.16
C GLU A 552 21.88 34.42 -8.54
N ALA A 553 22.84 33.51 -8.71
CA ALA A 553 24.23 33.85 -8.97
C ALA A 553 24.47 34.26 -10.44
N GLU A 554 23.57 33.87 -11.35
CA GLU A 554 23.61 34.20 -12.77
C GLU A 554 22.83 35.48 -13.10
N GLY A 555 23.08 36.04 -14.30
CA GLY A 555 22.36 37.23 -14.81
C GLY A 555 20.94 36.98 -15.32
N ARG A 556 20.36 35.81 -15.06
CA ARG A 556 18.98 35.42 -15.41
C ARG A 556 18.51 34.30 -14.46
N ALA A 557 17.21 34.22 -14.25
CA ALA A 557 16.61 33.10 -13.52
C ALA A 557 16.52 31.82 -14.38
N GLY A 558 16.21 30.70 -13.71
CA GLY A 558 15.77 29.45 -14.33
C GLY A 558 16.82 28.35 -14.46
N GLY A 559 18.09 28.60 -14.11
CA GLY A 559 19.13 27.58 -13.99
C GLY A 559 19.31 26.76 -15.28
N LYS A 560 19.04 25.44 -15.22
CA LYS A 560 19.15 24.53 -16.37
C LYS A 560 17.97 24.58 -17.35
N LEU A 561 16.92 25.35 -17.06
CA LEU A 561 15.94 25.75 -18.06
C LEU A 561 16.45 27.04 -18.71
N ARG A 562 16.74 26.95 -20.00
CA ARG A 562 17.34 28.02 -20.79
C ARG A 562 16.88 27.88 -22.23
N SER A 563 16.13 28.86 -22.72
CA SER A 563 15.57 28.86 -24.06
C SER A 563 15.96 30.15 -24.76
N LEU A 564 16.26 30.06 -26.05
CA LEU A 564 16.59 31.22 -26.88
C LEU A 564 15.72 31.23 -28.13
N SER A 565 15.43 32.45 -28.60
CA SER A 565 14.75 32.73 -29.86
C SER A 565 15.60 33.73 -30.64
N GLN A 566 16.06 33.33 -31.84
CA GLN A 566 16.92 34.15 -32.69
C GLN A 566 16.69 33.76 -34.15
N ASP A 567 16.61 34.74 -35.06
CA ASP A 567 16.59 34.54 -36.52
C ASP A 567 15.49 33.57 -37.02
N GLY A 568 14.36 33.50 -36.31
CA GLY A 568 13.25 32.58 -36.61
C GLY A 568 13.44 31.15 -36.11
N LEU A 569 14.50 30.89 -35.33
CA LEU A 569 14.79 29.63 -34.65
C LEU A 569 14.49 29.76 -33.15
N ILE A 570 13.96 28.71 -32.54
CA ILE A 570 13.74 28.62 -31.09
C ILE A 570 14.34 27.31 -30.58
N TRP A 571 15.26 27.36 -29.61
CA TRP A 571 15.91 26.17 -29.07
C TRP A 571 16.05 26.21 -27.56
N ASP A 572 16.30 25.03 -26.99
CA ASP A 572 16.52 24.83 -25.56
C ASP A 572 18.00 24.45 -25.34
N GLU A 573 18.72 25.31 -24.62
CA GLU A 573 20.16 25.19 -24.33
C GLU A 573 20.45 24.30 -23.10
N GLY A 574 19.42 23.79 -22.43
CA GLY A 574 19.53 22.85 -21.32
C GLY A 574 18.51 21.72 -21.46
N ALA A 575 17.62 21.57 -20.48
CA ALA A 575 16.53 20.61 -20.61
C ALA A 575 15.63 20.99 -21.80
N ASN A 576 15.37 20.03 -22.70
CA ASN A 576 14.59 20.23 -23.94
C ASN A 576 13.11 19.81 -23.78
N THR A 577 12.83 18.84 -22.90
CA THR A 577 11.47 18.38 -22.55
C THR A 577 11.39 17.97 -21.07
N MET A 578 10.16 17.85 -20.56
CA MET A 578 9.84 17.33 -19.22
C MET A 578 8.63 16.37 -19.27
N THR A 579 8.25 15.78 -18.14
CA THR A 579 7.03 14.97 -17.98
C THR A 579 6.21 15.40 -16.76
N GLU A 580 4.88 15.23 -16.83
CA GLU A 580 3.97 15.37 -15.67
C GLU A 580 3.91 14.03 -14.93
N SER A 581 5.04 13.62 -14.34
CA SER A 581 5.18 12.32 -13.66
C SER A 581 5.11 12.41 -12.14
N GLU A 582 5.16 13.62 -11.57
CA GLU A 582 4.98 13.90 -10.14
C GLU A 582 3.72 14.79 -9.93
N GLY A 583 3.19 14.85 -8.70
CA GLY A 583 1.98 15.62 -8.41
C GLY A 583 2.18 17.13 -8.58
N ASP A 584 3.28 17.65 -8.06
CA ASP A 584 3.57 19.09 -7.94
C ASP A 584 3.83 19.74 -9.30
N VAL A 585 4.39 18.98 -10.24
CA VAL A 585 4.48 19.36 -11.66
C VAL A 585 3.09 19.68 -12.22
N THR A 586 2.07 18.92 -11.84
CA THR A 586 0.69 19.21 -12.28
C THR A 586 0.18 20.48 -11.63
N PHE A 587 0.35 20.59 -10.31
CA PHE A 587 -0.12 21.72 -9.52
C PHE A 587 0.42 23.03 -10.09
N LEU A 588 1.73 23.13 -10.30
CA LEU A 588 2.35 24.33 -10.87
C LEU A 588 1.85 24.61 -12.29
N LEU A 589 1.66 23.60 -13.15
CA LEU A 589 1.14 23.80 -14.50
C LEU A 589 -0.34 24.22 -14.55
N ASP A 590 -1.13 23.84 -13.56
CA ASP A 590 -2.51 24.31 -13.38
C ASP A 590 -2.53 25.74 -12.79
N SER A 591 -1.79 25.99 -11.71
CA SER A 591 -1.75 27.29 -11.00
C SER A 591 -1.12 28.43 -11.82
N LEU A 592 -0.06 28.17 -12.59
CA LEU A 592 0.62 29.16 -13.45
C LEU A 592 -0.10 29.37 -14.80
N GLY A 593 -1.26 28.74 -15.03
CA GLY A 593 -2.01 28.85 -16.29
C GLY A 593 -1.29 28.29 -17.53
N LEU A 594 -0.24 27.48 -17.36
CA LEU A 594 0.68 27.08 -18.44
C LEU A 594 0.09 26.09 -19.46
N ARG A 595 -1.15 25.62 -19.25
CA ARG A 595 -1.79 24.58 -20.09
C ARG A 595 -1.93 24.93 -21.55
N GLU A 596 -2.29 26.18 -21.88
CA GLU A 596 -2.42 26.61 -23.28
C GLU A 596 -1.06 26.76 -23.98
N ARG A 597 0.04 26.83 -23.22
CA ARG A 597 1.41 26.87 -23.72
C ARG A 597 2.07 25.49 -23.77
N GLN A 598 1.43 24.44 -23.24
CA GLN A 598 1.99 23.10 -23.13
C GLN A 598 2.05 22.41 -24.52
N GLN A 599 3.26 22.02 -24.95
CA GLN A 599 3.53 21.61 -26.32
C GLN A 599 4.01 20.16 -26.40
N PHE A 600 3.24 19.29 -27.07
CA PHE A 600 3.57 17.87 -27.24
C PHE A 600 4.26 17.58 -28.59
N PRO A 601 5.28 16.70 -28.65
CA PRO A 601 5.94 16.35 -29.91
C PRO A 601 4.99 15.65 -30.89
N LEU A 602 5.07 15.99 -32.18
CA LEU A 602 4.23 15.37 -33.23
C LEU A 602 4.44 13.85 -33.40
N SER A 603 5.64 13.32 -33.11
CA SER A 603 5.99 11.90 -33.29
C SER A 603 6.80 11.36 -32.11
N GLN A 604 6.12 11.12 -31.00
CA GLN A 604 6.72 10.74 -29.71
C GLN A 604 7.07 9.25 -29.54
N ASN A 605 6.53 8.37 -30.39
CA ASN A 605 6.71 6.92 -30.33
C ASN A 605 7.96 6.42 -31.09
N LYS A 606 8.50 7.18 -32.04
CA LYS A 606 9.71 6.81 -32.80
C LYS A 606 10.97 7.38 -32.14
N ARG A 607 11.92 6.50 -31.81
CA ARG A 607 13.28 6.80 -31.34
C ARG A 607 14.26 5.89 -32.06
N TYR A 608 15.45 6.39 -32.36
CA TYR A 608 16.50 5.62 -33.03
C TYR A 608 17.73 5.48 -32.14
N ILE A 609 18.48 4.40 -32.35
CA ILE A 609 19.82 4.18 -31.81
C ILE A 609 20.77 3.96 -32.98
N ALA A 610 21.90 4.65 -32.99
CA ALA A 610 22.96 4.38 -33.96
C ALA A 610 23.54 2.99 -33.73
N ARG A 611 23.72 2.21 -34.80
CA ARG A 611 24.31 0.88 -34.76
C ARG A 611 25.05 0.59 -36.06
N ASN A 612 26.28 0.10 -35.94
CA ASN A 612 27.19 -0.09 -37.07
C ASN A 612 27.33 1.18 -37.93
N GLY A 613 27.28 2.36 -37.30
CA GLY A 613 27.31 3.67 -37.94
C GLY A 613 25.99 4.17 -38.54
N THR A 614 24.85 3.49 -38.33
CA THR A 614 23.56 3.82 -38.99
C THR A 614 22.37 3.87 -38.02
N PRO A 615 21.35 4.72 -38.20
CA PRO A 615 20.20 4.77 -37.29
C PRO A 615 19.28 3.55 -37.42
N THR A 616 19.09 2.81 -36.32
CA THR A 616 18.14 1.70 -36.20
C THR A 616 16.97 2.12 -35.31
N LEU A 617 15.73 1.87 -35.75
CA LEU A 617 14.53 2.17 -34.95
C LEU A 617 14.46 1.25 -33.71
N ILE A 618 14.27 1.83 -32.52
CA ILE A 618 14.10 1.07 -31.28
C ILE A 618 12.71 0.41 -31.27
N PRO A 619 12.58 -0.89 -30.97
CA PRO A 619 11.30 -1.56 -30.80
C PRO A 619 10.41 -0.89 -29.73
N SER A 620 9.11 -0.76 -30.00
CA SER A 620 8.21 0.10 -29.20
C SER A 620 7.89 -0.44 -27.80
N ASN A 621 8.03 -1.76 -27.62
CA ASN A 621 7.66 -2.49 -26.41
C ASN A 621 8.47 -3.81 -26.30
N PRO A 622 8.46 -4.51 -25.15
CA PRO A 622 9.26 -5.73 -24.96
C PRO A 622 8.92 -6.90 -25.89
N ILE A 623 7.67 -6.99 -26.39
CA ILE A 623 7.26 -8.04 -27.33
C ILE A 623 7.86 -7.77 -28.72
N ASP A 624 7.85 -6.51 -29.16
CA ASP A 624 8.54 -6.10 -30.40
C ASP A 624 10.05 -6.33 -30.28
N LEU A 625 10.64 -6.10 -29.10
CA LEU A 625 12.08 -6.29 -28.87
C LEU A 625 12.51 -7.76 -29.07
N ILE A 626 11.74 -8.72 -28.56
CA ILE A 626 11.98 -10.16 -28.78
C ILE A 626 11.66 -10.59 -30.23
N LYS A 627 10.63 -10.02 -30.86
CA LYS A 627 10.23 -10.37 -32.24
C LYS A 627 11.15 -9.79 -33.32
N SER A 628 11.60 -8.54 -33.15
CA SER A 628 12.48 -7.83 -34.10
C SER A 628 13.90 -8.39 -34.13
N ASN A 629 14.67 -8.07 -35.17
CA ASN A 629 16.10 -8.42 -35.24
C ASN A 629 17.00 -7.40 -34.50
N PHE A 630 16.46 -6.63 -33.55
CA PHE A 630 17.25 -5.64 -32.79
C PHE A 630 18.20 -6.28 -31.76
N LEU A 631 17.91 -7.49 -31.28
CA LEU A 631 18.84 -8.26 -30.43
C LEU A 631 19.27 -9.54 -31.16
N SER A 632 20.52 -9.94 -30.98
CA SER A 632 21.02 -11.24 -31.46
C SER A 632 20.26 -12.41 -30.81
N THR A 633 20.27 -13.57 -31.47
CA THR A 633 19.65 -14.80 -30.92
C THR A 633 20.24 -15.16 -29.55
N GLY A 634 21.53 -14.92 -29.33
CA GLY A 634 22.19 -15.14 -28.03
C GLY A 634 21.58 -14.27 -26.93
N SER A 635 21.49 -12.96 -27.14
CA SER A 635 20.92 -12.02 -26.16
C SER A 635 19.41 -12.23 -25.96
N LYS A 636 18.65 -12.59 -27.01
CA LYS A 636 17.25 -13.00 -26.87
C LYS A 636 17.09 -14.23 -25.98
N LEU A 637 17.94 -15.24 -26.18
CA LEU A 637 17.96 -16.43 -25.32
C LEU A 637 18.38 -16.08 -23.90
N GLN A 638 19.45 -15.30 -23.70
CA GLN A 638 19.83 -14.82 -22.36
C GLN A 638 18.70 -14.04 -21.68
N MET A 639 17.96 -13.20 -22.40
CA MET A 639 16.84 -12.42 -21.87
C MET A 639 15.61 -13.28 -21.56
N LEU A 640 15.32 -14.33 -22.35
CA LEU A 640 14.23 -15.28 -22.08
C LEU A 640 14.57 -16.28 -20.97
N PHE A 641 15.84 -16.63 -20.82
CA PHE A 641 16.36 -17.54 -19.81
C PHE A 641 17.04 -16.82 -18.61
N GLU A 642 16.99 -15.48 -18.53
CA GLU A 642 17.45 -14.72 -17.34
C GLU A 642 16.80 -15.23 -16.05
N PRO A 643 15.50 -15.63 -16.04
CA PRO A 643 14.90 -16.27 -14.88
C PRO A 643 15.44 -17.66 -14.53
N LEU A 644 16.43 -18.20 -15.24
CA LEU A 644 16.93 -19.56 -15.08
C LEU A 644 18.46 -19.65 -14.98
N LEU A 645 19.17 -18.72 -15.63
CA LEU A 645 20.63 -18.80 -15.83
C LEU A 645 21.45 -18.53 -14.56
N TRP A 646 20.87 -17.95 -13.50
CA TRP A 646 21.61 -17.58 -12.28
C TRP A 646 22.27 -18.74 -11.55
N LYS A 647 21.77 -19.97 -11.73
CA LYS A 647 22.10 -21.11 -10.87
C LYS A 647 23.56 -21.58 -10.94
N ASN A 648 24.37 -21.09 -11.88
CA ASN A 648 25.60 -21.77 -12.30
C ASN A 648 26.92 -20.96 -12.36
N ASN A 649 26.92 -19.63 -12.23
CA ASN A 649 28.16 -18.85 -12.33
C ASN A 649 28.97 -18.88 -11.02
N LYS A 650 29.97 -19.78 -10.97
CA LYS A 650 31.03 -19.83 -9.93
C LYS A 650 32.02 -18.63 -9.97
N LEU A 651 31.78 -17.69 -10.86
CA LEU A 651 32.43 -16.39 -11.00
C LEU A 651 31.28 -15.37 -10.88
N THR A 652 31.03 -14.75 -9.73
CA THR A 652 31.99 -13.95 -8.96
C THR A 652 31.77 -14.00 -7.45
N LYS A 653 32.85 -14.02 -6.66
CA LYS A 653 32.82 -13.49 -5.29
C LYS A 653 32.94 -11.96 -5.39
N VAL A 654 31.81 -11.28 -5.55
CA VAL A 654 31.71 -9.83 -5.37
C VAL A 654 30.66 -9.57 -4.29
N SER A 655 31.16 -9.37 -3.08
CA SER A 655 30.46 -8.56 -2.09
C SER A 655 30.62 -7.11 -2.53
N ASP A 656 29.54 -6.47 -2.98
CA ASP A 656 29.50 -5.01 -3.11
C ASP A 656 28.08 -4.48 -2.94
N GLU A 657 27.99 -3.43 -2.14
CA GLU A 657 26.85 -2.51 -2.08
C GLU A 657 26.95 -1.46 -3.21
N HIS A 658 28.15 -1.35 -3.83
CA HIS A 658 28.59 -0.33 -4.78
C HIS A 658 28.52 -0.77 -6.26
N GLU A 659 27.61 -1.66 -6.66
CA GLU A 659 27.58 -2.20 -8.03
C GLU A 659 27.24 -1.14 -9.10
N SER A 660 27.91 -1.20 -10.26
CA SER A 660 27.62 -0.29 -11.38
C SER A 660 26.41 -0.71 -12.22
N VAL A 661 25.77 0.28 -12.88
CA VAL A 661 24.68 0.06 -13.84
C VAL A 661 25.10 -0.93 -14.93
N SER A 662 26.30 -0.75 -15.50
CA SER A 662 26.85 -1.66 -16.51
C SER A 662 26.97 -3.09 -15.99
N GLY A 663 27.62 -3.28 -14.83
CA GLY A 663 27.85 -4.60 -14.24
C GLY A 663 26.56 -5.37 -14.00
N PHE A 664 25.54 -4.70 -13.44
CA PHE A 664 24.21 -5.23 -13.25
C PHE A 664 23.57 -5.67 -14.58
N PHE A 665 23.37 -4.74 -15.52
CA PHE A 665 22.67 -5.07 -16.76
C PHE A 665 23.45 -6.07 -17.64
N GLN A 666 24.78 -6.10 -17.56
CA GLN A 666 25.63 -7.06 -18.28
C GLN A 666 25.43 -8.49 -17.77
N ARG A 667 25.44 -8.72 -16.45
CA ARG A 667 25.26 -10.08 -15.90
C ARG A 667 23.83 -10.61 -16.05
N HIS A 668 22.84 -9.72 -15.99
CA HIS A 668 21.45 -10.09 -16.25
C HIS A 668 21.21 -10.41 -17.74
N PHE A 669 21.46 -9.45 -18.64
CA PHE A 669 20.93 -9.47 -20.01
C PHE A 669 21.99 -9.48 -21.12
N GLY A 670 23.27 -9.49 -20.75
CA GLY A 670 24.39 -9.60 -21.69
C GLY A 670 24.87 -8.26 -22.24
N LYS A 671 26.09 -8.26 -22.78
CA LYS A 671 26.76 -7.03 -23.22
C LYS A 671 26.04 -6.29 -24.34
N GLU A 672 25.35 -6.99 -25.25
CA GLU A 672 24.58 -6.33 -26.32
C GLU A 672 23.45 -5.44 -25.77
N VAL A 673 22.81 -5.85 -24.67
CA VAL A 673 21.76 -5.06 -24.01
C VAL A 673 22.37 -3.85 -23.29
N VAL A 674 23.55 -3.97 -22.68
CA VAL A 674 24.27 -2.80 -22.14
C VAL A 674 24.63 -1.83 -23.26
N ASP A 675 25.34 -2.32 -24.28
CA ASP A 675 25.89 -1.51 -25.38
C ASP A 675 24.79 -0.81 -26.22
N TYR A 676 23.67 -1.49 -26.50
CA TYR A 676 22.65 -0.99 -27.45
C TYR A 676 21.28 -0.69 -26.84
N LEU A 677 21.11 -0.76 -25.51
CA LEU A 677 19.90 -0.26 -24.83
C LEU A 677 20.21 0.59 -23.59
N ILE A 678 21.16 0.18 -22.73
CA ILE A 678 21.40 0.86 -21.44
C ILE A 678 22.36 2.04 -21.55
N ASP A 679 23.50 1.91 -22.24
CA ASP A 679 24.39 3.05 -22.52
C ASP A 679 23.66 4.18 -23.27
N PRO A 680 22.89 3.92 -24.35
CA PRO A 680 22.13 4.97 -25.02
C PRO A 680 21.09 5.64 -24.11
N PHE A 681 20.46 4.88 -23.20
CA PHE A 681 19.50 5.42 -22.24
C PHE A 681 20.19 6.31 -21.18
N VAL A 682 21.29 5.86 -20.60
CA VAL A 682 22.08 6.61 -19.60
C VAL A 682 22.69 7.87 -20.22
N SER A 683 23.34 7.73 -21.39
CA SER A 683 23.87 8.82 -22.20
C SER A 683 22.79 9.85 -22.54
N GLY A 684 21.63 9.40 -23.01
CA GLY A 684 20.48 10.25 -23.32
C GLY A 684 19.78 10.88 -22.09
N THR A 685 20.08 10.42 -20.87
CA THR A 685 19.50 10.95 -19.63
C THR A 685 20.41 11.96 -18.93
N CYS A 686 21.74 11.74 -18.96
CA CYS A 686 22.69 12.55 -18.20
C CYS A 686 24.08 12.73 -18.86
N GLY A 687 24.31 12.19 -20.06
CA GLY A 687 25.66 12.09 -20.66
C GLY A 687 26.63 11.20 -19.87
N GLY A 688 26.12 10.41 -18.92
CA GLY A 688 26.89 9.51 -18.06
C GLY A 688 27.42 8.28 -18.78
N ASP A 689 28.27 7.53 -18.09
CA ASP A 689 28.76 6.22 -18.50
C ASP A 689 28.19 5.15 -17.53
N PRO A 690 27.48 4.11 -18.01
CA PRO A 690 26.97 3.03 -17.16
C PRO A 690 28.03 2.31 -16.30
N ASP A 691 29.30 2.26 -16.71
CA ASP A 691 30.38 1.67 -15.90
C ASP A 691 30.67 2.50 -14.64
N SER A 692 30.41 3.81 -14.68
CA SER A 692 30.75 4.80 -13.63
C SER A 692 29.62 5.14 -12.64
N LEU A 693 28.40 4.63 -12.88
CA LEU A 693 27.19 4.99 -12.12
C LEU A 693 26.76 3.88 -11.17
N SER A 694 26.46 4.24 -9.91
CA SER A 694 25.83 3.34 -8.93
C SER A 694 24.47 2.86 -9.42
N MET A 695 24.28 1.54 -9.48
CA MET A 695 23.02 0.90 -9.81
C MET A 695 21.94 1.19 -8.76
N HIS A 696 22.32 1.24 -7.47
CA HIS A 696 21.42 1.53 -6.37
C HIS A 696 20.70 2.87 -6.57
N LEU A 697 21.45 3.90 -6.92
CA LEU A 697 20.99 5.30 -6.96
C LEU A 697 20.44 5.69 -8.33
N SER A 698 20.96 5.09 -9.41
CA SER A 698 20.50 5.36 -10.77
C SER A 698 19.21 4.62 -11.12
N PHE A 699 19.01 3.40 -10.60
CA PHE A 699 17.82 2.57 -10.87
C PHE A 699 17.28 1.90 -9.58
N PRO A 700 16.90 2.69 -8.54
CA PRO A 700 16.48 2.15 -7.24
C PRO A 700 15.29 1.18 -7.34
N GLU A 701 14.37 1.38 -8.30
CA GLU A 701 13.27 0.44 -8.55
C GLU A 701 13.79 -0.96 -8.95
N LEU A 702 14.74 -1.04 -9.89
CA LEU A 702 15.29 -2.31 -10.36
C LEU A 702 16.24 -2.96 -9.35
N TRP A 703 17.01 -2.15 -8.61
CA TRP A 703 17.86 -2.60 -7.51
C TRP A 703 17.04 -3.20 -6.36
N ASN A 704 15.93 -2.55 -5.98
CA ASN A 704 15.02 -3.06 -4.96
C ASN A 704 14.27 -4.31 -5.46
N LEU A 705 13.94 -4.40 -6.74
CA LEU A 705 13.41 -5.64 -7.33
C LEU A 705 14.44 -6.78 -7.30
N GLU A 706 15.73 -6.51 -7.54
CA GLU A 706 16.77 -7.54 -7.38
C GLU A 706 16.89 -7.98 -5.92
N LYS A 707 17.05 -7.04 -4.97
CA LYS A 707 17.14 -7.34 -3.53
C LYS A 707 15.91 -8.12 -3.04
N ARG A 708 14.71 -7.82 -3.55
CA ARG A 708 13.43 -8.47 -3.18
C ARG A 708 13.24 -9.86 -3.77
N TYR A 709 13.90 -10.19 -4.89
CA TYR A 709 13.60 -11.42 -5.64
C TYR A 709 14.80 -12.32 -5.99
N VAL A 710 16.07 -11.92 -5.73
CA VAL A 710 17.23 -12.60 -6.35
C VAL A 710 18.47 -12.90 -5.48
N ARG A 711 18.78 -12.15 -4.42
CA ARG A 711 20.01 -12.37 -3.60
C ARG A 711 19.76 -13.10 -2.25
N PRO A 712 19.92 -14.43 -2.13
CA PRO A 712 19.80 -15.16 -0.86
C PRO A 712 21.14 -15.25 -0.09
N ASN A 713 21.43 -14.27 0.76
CA ASN A 713 22.63 -14.26 1.60
C ASN A 713 22.42 -14.99 2.96
N PHE A 714 22.21 -16.32 2.92
CA PHE A 714 22.36 -17.18 4.10
C PHE A 714 22.84 -18.58 3.69
N ARG A 715 24.11 -18.91 3.96
CA ARG A 715 24.67 -20.21 3.57
C ARG A 715 25.78 -20.73 4.50
N HIS A 716 25.46 -20.93 5.77
CA HIS A 716 26.21 -21.82 6.68
C HIS A 716 25.33 -22.29 7.85
N HIS A 717 24.83 -23.54 7.78
CA HIS A 717 24.55 -24.51 8.87
C HIS A 717 23.44 -25.54 8.55
N MET A 718 23.54 -26.22 7.40
CA MET A 718 23.07 -27.61 7.29
C MET A 718 24.13 -28.43 6.57
N GLY A 719 24.64 -29.47 7.24
CA GLY A 719 25.47 -30.49 6.63
C GLY A 719 24.62 -31.72 6.32
N LEU A 720 24.43 -32.01 5.03
CA LEU A 720 23.92 -33.31 4.57
C LEU A 720 24.59 -33.65 3.24
N GLN A 721 25.22 -34.82 3.20
CA GLN A 721 25.71 -35.43 1.96
C GLN A 721 24.59 -36.22 1.28
N SER A 722 24.88 -36.72 0.07
CA SER A 722 24.01 -37.56 -0.77
C SER A 722 22.65 -36.97 -1.15
N PHE A 723 22.50 -36.58 -2.41
CA PHE A 723 21.60 -37.28 -3.32
C PHE A 723 22.08 -37.06 -4.76
N SER A 724 22.16 -38.13 -5.55
CA SER A 724 22.63 -38.13 -6.94
C SER A 724 21.69 -38.97 -7.80
N LEU A 725 21.56 -38.60 -9.08
CA LEU A 725 20.79 -39.28 -10.14
C LEU A 725 19.26 -39.07 -10.12
N LEU A 726 18.81 -37.98 -10.75
CA LEU A 726 17.56 -37.92 -11.52
C LEU A 726 17.74 -36.93 -12.71
N PRO A 727 17.23 -37.22 -13.92
CA PRO A 727 17.37 -36.35 -15.09
C PRO A 727 16.15 -35.43 -15.32
N CYS A 728 16.41 -34.21 -15.77
CA CYS A 728 15.46 -33.13 -16.14
C CYS A 728 14.52 -32.59 -15.02
N PRO A 729 14.60 -31.30 -14.67
CA PRO A 729 13.61 -30.64 -13.82
C PRO A 729 12.34 -30.30 -14.60
N THR A 730 11.24 -30.13 -13.87
CA THR A 730 9.92 -29.73 -14.39
C THR A 730 9.77 -28.22 -14.55
N VAL A 731 8.77 -27.79 -15.34
CA VAL A 731 8.46 -26.36 -15.58
C VAL A 731 8.03 -25.62 -14.31
N ALA A 732 7.62 -26.33 -13.25
CA ALA A 732 7.34 -25.73 -11.94
C ALA A 732 8.64 -25.35 -11.18
N GLU A 733 9.64 -26.25 -11.17
CA GLU A 733 10.94 -25.99 -10.54
C GLU A 733 11.72 -24.87 -11.25
N VAL A 734 11.44 -24.69 -12.53
CA VAL A 734 11.93 -23.61 -13.40
C VAL A 734 11.49 -22.21 -12.94
N LEU A 735 10.42 -22.08 -12.16
CA LEU A 735 9.89 -20.81 -11.65
C LEU A 735 10.38 -20.42 -10.24
N LEU A 736 11.27 -21.23 -9.63
CA LEU A 736 11.83 -21.00 -8.28
C LEU A 736 13.12 -20.17 -8.27
N PHE A 737 13.52 -19.56 -9.39
CA PHE A 737 14.77 -18.82 -9.51
C PHE A 737 14.54 -17.32 -9.64
N GLY A 738 15.43 -16.54 -9.04
CA GLY A 738 15.33 -15.09 -8.98
C GLY A 738 15.61 -14.42 -10.32
N SER A 739 14.84 -13.38 -10.63
CA SER A 739 14.82 -12.71 -11.92
C SER A 739 14.38 -11.25 -11.80
N VAL A 740 15.08 -10.35 -12.48
CA VAL A 740 14.65 -8.95 -12.63
C VAL A 740 13.59 -8.81 -13.72
N ILE A 741 13.52 -9.72 -14.71
CA ILE A 741 12.38 -9.76 -15.65
C ILE A 741 11.10 -10.19 -14.93
N VAL A 742 11.11 -11.25 -14.12
CA VAL A 742 9.94 -11.63 -13.30
C VAL A 742 9.64 -10.55 -12.27
N GLY A 743 10.65 -9.90 -11.67
CA GLY A 743 10.46 -8.75 -10.80
C GLY A 743 9.74 -7.58 -11.49
N ALA A 744 10.18 -7.17 -12.68
CA ALA A 744 9.62 -6.06 -13.45
C ALA A 744 8.27 -6.39 -14.14
N ILE A 745 8.05 -7.66 -14.50
CA ILE A 745 6.73 -8.15 -14.94
C ILE A 745 5.78 -8.16 -13.76
N ARG A 746 6.20 -8.67 -12.58
CA ARG A 746 5.38 -8.61 -11.36
C ARG A 746 5.08 -7.18 -10.94
N SER A 747 6.03 -6.23 -10.97
CA SER A 747 5.72 -4.84 -10.60
C SER A 747 4.79 -4.13 -11.58
N LYS A 748 4.76 -4.54 -12.87
CA LYS A 748 3.87 -3.96 -13.89
C LYS A 748 2.53 -4.70 -14.07
N LEU A 749 2.41 -5.93 -13.56
CA LEU A 749 1.16 -6.72 -13.56
C LEU A 749 0.51 -6.85 -12.17
N SER A 750 1.19 -6.47 -11.09
CA SER A 750 0.58 -6.32 -9.76
C SER A 750 -0.23 -5.02 -9.70
N PRO A 751 -1.25 -4.94 -8.82
CA PRO A 751 -1.99 -3.70 -8.57
C PRO A 751 -1.14 -2.63 -7.85
N ILE A 752 0.10 -2.94 -7.45
CA ILE A 752 1.01 -2.05 -6.72
C ILE A 752 1.53 -0.94 -7.65
N LYS A 753 0.78 0.16 -7.72
CA LYS A 753 1.39 1.49 -7.92
C LYS A 753 1.89 2.00 -6.58
N GLU A 754 3.19 2.13 -6.43
CA GLU A 754 3.78 3.06 -5.46
C GLU A 754 3.25 4.47 -5.79
N LYS A 755 2.25 4.94 -5.04
CA LYS A 755 1.63 6.25 -5.27
C LYS A 755 2.52 7.33 -4.66
N LYS A 756 3.20 8.06 -5.55
CA LYS A 756 3.87 9.32 -5.23
C LYS A 756 2.93 10.26 -4.49
N GLN A 757 3.45 10.90 -3.44
CA GLN A 757 2.81 12.02 -2.76
C GLN A 757 2.76 13.27 -3.69
N GLY A 758 1.95 14.25 -3.30
CA GLY A 758 1.68 15.48 -4.04
C GLY A 758 0.19 15.86 -3.99
N PRO A 759 -0.22 17.12 -4.19
CA PRO A 759 -1.57 17.64 -3.91
C PRO A 759 -2.69 17.14 -4.84
N PRO A 760 -3.99 17.42 -4.54
CA PRO A 760 -5.12 17.05 -5.39
C PRO A 760 -5.22 17.94 -6.63
N LYS A 761 -5.77 17.40 -7.70
CA LYS A 761 -6.04 18.13 -8.95
C LYS A 761 -7.48 18.64 -8.99
N THR A 762 -7.72 19.88 -8.57
CA THR A 762 -9.00 20.59 -8.78
C THR A 762 -9.15 21.09 -10.23
N SER A 763 -8.98 20.19 -11.21
CA SER A 763 -8.97 20.56 -12.64
C SER A 763 -9.66 19.54 -13.57
N VAL A 764 -10.96 19.79 -13.78
CA VAL A 764 -11.88 19.40 -14.89
C VAL A 764 -11.59 18.12 -15.72
N ASN A 765 -12.61 17.27 -15.83
CA ASN A 765 -12.66 16.05 -16.64
C ASN A 765 -12.32 16.24 -18.13
N LYS A 766 -11.06 15.95 -18.53
CA LYS A 766 -10.68 15.51 -19.88
C LYS A 766 -9.57 14.45 -19.81
N LYS A 767 -9.56 13.47 -20.72
CA LYS A 767 -8.47 12.48 -20.85
C LYS A 767 -7.18 13.20 -21.26
N ARG A 768 -6.24 13.38 -20.34
CA ARG A 768 -4.95 14.07 -20.57
C ARG A 768 -3.97 13.20 -21.37
N GLN A 769 -3.23 13.82 -22.28
CA GLN A 769 -2.25 13.15 -23.15
C GLN A 769 -1.01 12.71 -22.33
N ARG A 770 -0.62 11.43 -22.42
CA ARG A 770 0.51 10.88 -21.67
C ARG A 770 1.78 10.90 -22.51
N GLY A 771 2.79 11.65 -22.07
CA GLY A 771 4.09 11.75 -22.71
C GLY A 771 4.98 12.81 -22.09
N SER A 772 6.16 13.00 -22.68
CA SER A 772 6.97 14.21 -22.47
C SER A 772 6.44 15.39 -23.30
N PHE A 773 6.75 16.60 -22.89
CA PHE A 773 6.36 17.85 -23.56
C PHE A 773 7.41 18.93 -23.35
N SER A 774 7.31 20.00 -24.12
CA SER A 774 7.99 21.28 -23.89
C SER A 774 6.91 22.37 -23.77
N PHE A 775 7.26 23.64 -23.96
CA PHE A 775 6.29 24.72 -24.11
C PHE A 775 6.51 25.49 -25.41
N LEU A 776 5.47 26.21 -25.85
CA LEU A 776 5.61 27.27 -26.84
C LEU A 776 6.67 28.29 -26.34
N GLY A 777 7.71 28.53 -27.14
CA GLY A 777 8.86 29.36 -26.77
C GLY A 777 10.02 28.63 -26.06
N GLY A 778 9.86 27.37 -25.66
CA GLY A 778 10.89 26.58 -24.98
C GLY A 778 10.62 26.30 -23.50
N MET A 779 11.47 25.48 -22.90
CA MET A 779 11.36 25.05 -21.50
C MET A 779 11.46 26.19 -20.47
N GLN A 780 12.14 27.30 -20.80
CA GLN A 780 12.24 28.47 -19.93
C GLN A 780 10.88 29.17 -19.72
N THR A 781 9.88 28.95 -20.58
CA THR A 781 8.50 29.45 -20.39
C THR A 781 7.91 29.03 -19.05
N LEU A 782 8.33 27.90 -18.47
CA LEU A 782 7.96 27.49 -17.11
C LEU A 782 8.55 28.42 -16.05
N THR A 783 9.85 28.70 -16.13
CA THR A 783 10.53 29.60 -15.19
C THR A 783 10.10 31.05 -15.35
N ASP A 784 9.88 31.51 -16.59
CA ASP A 784 9.41 32.86 -16.89
C ASP A 784 7.98 33.09 -16.39
N ALA A 785 7.16 32.04 -16.28
CA ALA A 785 5.85 32.13 -15.63
C ALA A 785 6.00 32.32 -14.12
N ILE A 786 6.81 31.48 -13.45
CA ILE A 786 6.98 31.56 -11.99
C ILE A 786 7.65 32.88 -11.58
N CYS A 787 8.63 33.36 -12.35
CA CYS A 787 9.36 34.60 -12.02
C CYS A 787 8.53 35.88 -12.21
N LYS A 788 7.37 35.82 -12.89
CA LYS A 788 6.42 36.96 -12.96
C LYS A 788 5.67 37.17 -11.66
N ASP A 789 5.48 36.10 -10.89
CA ASP A 789 4.84 36.15 -9.58
C ASP A 789 5.83 36.52 -8.46
N LEU A 790 7.11 36.77 -8.81
CA LEU A 790 8.13 37.34 -7.93
C LEU A 790 8.39 38.81 -8.27
N LYS A 791 8.62 39.65 -7.26
CA LYS A 791 9.02 41.05 -7.44
C LYS A 791 10.53 41.19 -7.71
N GLU A 792 10.95 42.37 -8.16
CA GLU A 792 12.36 42.70 -8.43
C GLU A 792 13.24 42.72 -7.14
N ASP A 793 12.67 43.08 -5.99
CA ASP A 793 13.28 42.96 -4.66
C ASP A 793 13.37 41.51 -4.15
N GLU A 794 12.45 40.66 -4.60
CA GLU A 794 12.36 39.24 -4.24
C GLU A 794 13.25 38.35 -5.11
N LEU A 795 13.57 38.72 -6.35
CA LEU A 795 14.38 37.93 -7.30
C LEU A 795 15.70 38.62 -7.65
N ARG A 796 16.74 38.34 -6.86
CA ARG A 796 18.03 39.03 -6.91
C ARG A 796 19.01 38.30 -7.82
N LEU A 797 19.00 38.70 -9.09
CA LEU A 797 19.95 38.23 -10.12
C LEU A 797 21.37 38.76 -9.85
N ASN A 798 22.38 38.07 -10.39
CA ASN A 798 23.81 38.33 -10.19
C ASN A 798 24.26 38.44 -8.73
N SER A 799 23.48 37.93 -7.77
CA SER A 799 23.67 38.14 -6.33
C SER A 799 24.11 36.83 -5.68
N ARG A 800 25.39 36.48 -5.84
CA ARG A 800 25.94 35.20 -5.39
C ARG A 800 26.12 35.19 -3.88
N VAL A 801 25.48 34.24 -3.19
CA VAL A 801 25.74 33.94 -1.77
C VAL A 801 27.19 33.45 -1.61
N LEU A 802 27.91 34.01 -0.64
CA LEU A 802 29.30 33.65 -0.31
C LEU A 802 29.43 33.04 1.09
N GLU A 803 28.63 33.52 2.04
CA GLU A 803 28.74 33.16 3.46
C GLU A 803 27.34 33.13 4.10
N LEU A 804 27.12 32.15 4.99
CA LEU A 804 25.90 31.94 5.76
C LEU A 804 26.24 31.87 7.24
N SER A 805 25.60 32.68 8.08
CA SER A 805 25.83 32.70 9.53
C SER A 805 24.54 32.47 10.32
N CYS A 806 24.47 31.32 11.00
CA CYS A 806 23.39 30.96 11.90
C CYS A 806 23.70 31.49 13.32
N SER A 807 22.81 32.33 13.85
CA SER A 807 22.98 33.03 15.13
C SER A 807 21.80 32.78 16.08
N TYR A 808 22.11 32.44 17.33
CA TYR A 808 21.11 32.29 18.38
C TYR A 808 20.99 33.62 19.13
N SER A 809 19.91 34.37 18.89
CA SER A 809 19.57 35.52 19.74
C SER A 809 18.88 35.00 21.01
N GLY A 810 19.31 35.47 22.18
CA GLY A 810 18.77 35.00 23.46
C GLY A 810 17.29 35.35 23.68
N ASP A 811 16.75 36.26 22.88
CA ASP A 811 15.38 36.78 22.95
C ASP A 811 14.45 36.19 21.86
N SER A 812 14.96 35.32 20.98
CA SER A 812 14.19 34.70 19.88
C SER A 812 14.15 33.17 19.97
N ALA A 813 12.97 32.59 19.72
CA ALA A 813 12.79 31.14 19.72
C ALA A 813 13.31 30.42 18.46
N ILE A 814 13.67 31.17 17.41
CA ILE A 814 14.28 30.68 16.15
C ILE A 814 15.75 31.14 16.08
N ASP A 815 16.64 30.28 15.59
CA ASP A 815 18.02 30.64 15.17
C ASP A 815 17.93 31.54 13.91
N SER A 816 18.43 32.78 13.96
CA SER A 816 18.39 33.71 12.83
C SER A 816 19.58 33.53 11.89
N TRP A 817 19.30 33.47 10.59
CA TRP A 817 20.26 33.24 9.52
C TRP A 817 20.61 34.55 8.81
N SER A 818 21.85 35.03 8.92
CA SER A 818 22.34 36.06 8.01
C SER A 818 22.99 35.47 6.75
N ILE A 819 22.61 36.02 5.60
CA ILE A 819 23.11 35.66 4.27
C ILE A 819 23.97 36.81 3.76
N PHE A 820 25.22 36.53 3.44
CA PHE A 820 26.12 37.48 2.79
C PHE A 820 26.17 37.20 1.29
N SER A 821 25.72 38.16 0.49
CA SER A 821 25.75 38.08 -0.98
C SER A 821 26.66 39.14 -1.60
N ALA A 822 27.25 38.81 -2.75
CA ALA A 822 28.04 39.73 -3.56
C ALA A 822 27.39 39.93 -4.94
N SER A 823 27.29 41.20 -5.35
CA SER A 823 26.77 41.62 -6.65
C SER A 823 27.84 42.38 -7.42
N PRO A 824 28.02 42.17 -8.74
CA PRO A 824 29.06 42.86 -9.53
C PRO A 824 28.85 44.39 -9.61
N HIS A 825 27.69 44.89 -9.21
CA HIS A 825 27.36 46.32 -9.19
C HIS A 825 27.61 47.01 -7.83
N LYS A 826 27.88 46.24 -6.76
CA LYS A 826 28.11 46.77 -5.41
C LYS A 826 29.49 46.35 -4.89
N ARG A 827 30.30 47.31 -4.44
CA ARG A 827 31.70 47.07 -3.98
C ARG A 827 31.81 46.38 -2.61
N GLN A 828 30.71 46.21 -1.91
CA GLN A 828 30.64 45.72 -0.54
C GLN A 828 29.55 44.66 -0.49
N ALA A 829 29.79 43.56 0.22
CA ALA A 829 28.81 42.49 0.38
C ALA A 829 27.63 43.00 1.22
N GLU A 830 26.43 42.54 0.89
CA GLU A 830 25.21 42.87 1.63
C GLU A 830 24.82 41.69 2.52
N GLU A 831 24.50 42.00 3.79
CA GLU A 831 24.07 41.06 4.81
C GLU A 831 22.57 41.25 5.07
N GLU A 832 21.79 40.16 4.99
CA GLU A 832 20.35 40.16 5.23
C GLU A 832 19.94 38.98 6.11
N SER A 833 18.99 39.19 7.02
CA SER A 833 18.56 38.21 8.02
C SER A 833 17.27 37.51 7.62
N PHE A 834 17.19 36.20 7.84
CA PHE A 834 16.06 35.32 7.49
C PHE A 834 15.83 34.28 8.61
N ASP A 835 14.62 33.73 8.69
CA ASP A 835 14.26 32.71 9.69
C ASP A 835 14.56 31.27 9.21
N ALA A 836 14.67 31.06 7.90
CA ALA A 836 14.99 29.77 7.26
C ALA A 836 15.66 29.97 5.90
N VAL A 837 16.39 28.95 5.43
CA VAL A 837 17.17 28.97 4.17
C VAL A 837 16.94 27.68 3.38
N ILE A 838 16.40 27.79 2.15
CA ILE A 838 16.32 26.66 1.21
C ILE A 838 17.55 26.70 0.31
N MET A 839 18.48 25.76 0.50
CA MET A 839 19.71 25.68 -0.26
C MET A 839 19.47 24.99 -1.62
N THR A 840 19.37 25.80 -2.66
CA THR A 840 19.12 25.37 -4.05
C THR A 840 20.37 25.33 -4.95
N ALA A 841 21.58 25.47 -4.38
CA ALA A 841 22.84 25.40 -5.12
C ALA A 841 23.38 23.95 -5.27
N PRO A 842 24.20 23.69 -6.32
CA PRO A 842 24.92 22.42 -6.45
C PRO A 842 25.90 22.18 -5.28
N LEU A 843 26.08 20.93 -4.86
CA LEU A 843 26.79 20.60 -3.63
C LEU A 843 28.28 21.01 -3.64
N CYS A 844 28.93 20.99 -4.81
CA CYS A 844 30.30 21.51 -4.96
C CYS A 844 30.38 23.05 -4.80
N ASP A 845 29.32 23.79 -5.11
CA ASP A 845 29.25 25.24 -4.91
C ASP A 845 28.91 25.54 -3.44
N VAL A 846 28.04 24.75 -2.80
CA VAL A 846 27.81 24.77 -1.33
C VAL A 846 29.11 24.54 -0.56
N LYS A 847 29.93 23.56 -0.98
CA LYS A 847 31.25 23.27 -0.40
C LYS A 847 32.27 24.44 -0.55
N SER A 848 31.98 25.42 -1.41
CA SER A 848 32.78 26.64 -1.54
C SER A 848 32.25 27.84 -0.73
N MET A 849 31.02 27.74 -0.20
CA MET A 849 30.45 28.74 0.72
C MET A 849 31.09 28.58 2.09
N LYS A 850 31.28 29.69 2.78
CA LYS A 850 31.55 29.66 4.22
C LYS A 850 30.23 29.47 4.96
N ILE A 851 30.21 28.62 5.97
CA ILE A 851 29.08 28.54 6.91
C ILE A 851 29.63 28.73 8.32
N ALA A 852 28.93 29.49 9.15
CA ALA A 852 29.21 29.64 10.57
C ALA A 852 27.97 29.32 11.41
N LYS A 853 28.18 28.69 12.57
CA LYS A 853 27.16 28.42 13.58
C LYS A 853 27.59 29.03 14.90
N ARG A 854 26.79 29.96 15.44
CA ARG A 854 27.05 30.68 16.71
C ARG A 854 28.47 31.26 16.76
N GLY A 855 28.83 32.01 15.72
CA GLY A 855 30.13 32.67 15.57
C GLY A 855 31.34 31.77 15.26
N ASN A 856 31.16 30.45 15.18
CA ASN A 856 32.23 29.49 14.90
C ASN A 856 32.09 28.92 13.48
N PRO A 857 33.18 28.80 12.68
CA PRO A 857 33.12 28.17 11.36
C PRO A 857 32.61 26.73 11.39
N PHE A 858 31.55 26.45 10.65
CA PHE A 858 30.99 25.12 10.45
C PHE A 858 31.66 24.46 9.23
N LEU A 859 32.65 23.60 9.48
CA LEU A 859 33.48 23.04 8.42
C LEU A 859 32.73 21.97 7.61
N LEU A 860 32.52 22.24 6.33
CA LEU A 860 31.90 21.31 5.36
C LEU A 860 32.89 20.23 4.85
N ASN A 861 33.90 19.87 5.64
CA ASN A 861 34.93 18.91 5.26
C ASN A 861 34.39 17.47 5.14
N PHE A 862 33.26 17.18 5.78
CA PHE A 862 32.54 15.90 5.70
C PHE A 862 31.72 15.73 4.41
N ILE A 863 31.51 16.79 3.63
CA ILE A 863 30.83 16.70 2.33
C ILE A 863 31.81 16.08 1.29
N PRO A 864 31.50 14.93 0.68
CA PRO A 864 32.38 14.33 -0.33
C PRO A 864 32.57 15.23 -1.54
N GLU A 865 33.60 14.96 -2.34
CA GLU A 865 33.71 15.60 -3.66
C GLU A 865 32.79 14.89 -4.65
N VAL A 866 31.92 15.67 -5.30
CA VAL A 866 30.97 15.17 -6.30
C VAL A 866 31.51 15.48 -7.69
N ASP A 867 31.62 14.44 -8.50
CA ASP A 867 32.04 14.54 -9.89
C ASP A 867 30.87 15.02 -10.78
N TYR A 868 31.16 15.74 -11.86
CA TYR A 868 30.13 16.23 -12.78
C TYR A 868 30.43 15.84 -14.23
N VAL A 869 29.36 15.56 -14.98
CA VAL A 869 29.40 15.34 -16.42
C VAL A 869 29.49 16.70 -17.13
N PRO A 870 30.54 16.99 -17.91
CA PRO A 870 30.58 18.15 -18.79
C PRO A 870 29.92 17.82 -20.14
N LEU A 871 29.13 18.75 -20.68
CA LEU A 871 28.36 18.53 -21.91
C LEU A 871 28.15 19.84 -22.67
N SER A 872 28.37 19.81 -23.98
CA SER A 872 27.98 20.90 -24.89
C SER A 872 26.65 20.57 -25.59
N VAL A 873 25.75 21.55 -25.63
CA VAL A 873 24.52 21.52 -26.44
C VAL A 873 24.82 22.32 -27.71
N VAL A 874 24.87 21.65 -28.85
CA VAL A 874 25.18 22.24 -30.15
C VAL A 874 23.92 22.29 -31.00
N ILE A 875 23.59 23.49 -31.48
CA ILE A 875 22.43 23.77 -32.30
C ILE A 875 22.88 23.93 -33.74
N THR A 876 22.32 23.13 -34.64
CA THR A 876 22.61 23.22 -36.08
C THR A 876 21.33 23.29 -36.90
N THR A 877 21.36 24.02 -38.01
CA THR A 877 20.29 23.95 -39.02
C THR A 877 20.81 23.47 -40.37
N PHE A 878 19.97 22.74 -41.09
CA PHE A 878 20.19 22.37 -42.49
C PHE A 878 18.90 22.64 -43.27
N LYS A 879 19.00 23.05 -44.53
CA LYS A 879 17.83 23.08 -45.41
C LYS A 879 17.28 21.66 -45.60
N LYS A 880 15.97 21.50 -45.75
CA LYS A 880 15.35 20.18 -45.99
C LYS A 880 15.81 19.53 -47.30
N GLU A 881 16.13 20.33 -48.32
CA GLU A 881 16.71 19.87 -49.60
C GLU A 881 18.12 19.26 -49.46
N SER A 882 18.81 19.52 -48.34
CA SER A 882 20.19 19.10 -48.10
C SER A 882 20.30 17.89 -47.15
N VAL A 883 19.19 17.26 -46.76
CA VAL A 883 19.19 16.08 -45.87
C VAL A 883 18.56 14.91 -46.61
N LYS A 884 19.39 13.96 -47.05
CA LYS A 884 18.98 12.85 -47.94
C LYS A 884 18.14 11.77 -47.25
N HIS A 885 18.33 11.55 -45.95
CA HIS A 885 17.71 10.47 -45.18
C HIS A 885 17.05 10.99 -43.90
N PRO A 886 16.04 11.88 -43.99
CA PRO A 886 15.34 12.40 -42.82
C PRO A 886 14.54 11.28 -42.13
N LEU A 887 14.56 11.26 -40.79
CA LEU A 887 13.90 10.24 -39.98
C LEU A 887 12.81 10.85 -39.10
N GLU A 888 11.57 10.42 -39.25
CA GLU A 888 10.48 10.83 -38.37
C GLU A 888 10.69 10.31 -36.95
N GLY A 889 10.71 11.21 -35.95
CA GLY A 889 10.69 10.83 -34.54
C GLY A 889 11.20 11.91 -33.59
N PHE A 890 11.54 11.47 -32.39
CA PHE A 890 12.07 12.31 -31.32
C PHE A 890 13.56 12.66 -31.53
N GLY A 891 14.33 11.71 -32.06
CA GLY A 891 15.78 11.84 -32.25
C GLY A 891 16.49 10.49 -32.40
N VAL A 892 17.82 10.55 -32.48
CA VAL A 892 18.74 9.41 -32.49
C VAL A 892 19.72 9.51 -31.32
N LEU A 893 19.90 8.41 -30.60
CA LEU A 893 20.92 8.25 -29.55
C LEU A 893 22.14 7.52 -30.10
N VAL A 894 23.34 7.93 -29.70
CA VAL A 894 24.59 7.30 -30.14
C VAL A 894 25.17 6.49 -28.97
N PRO A 895 25.30 5.15 -29.10
CA PRO A 895 26.04 4.34 -28.12
C PRO A 895 27.51 4.75 -28.02
N SER A 896 28.11 4.61 -26.84
CA SER A 896 29.56 4.81 -26.65
C SER A 896 30.38 3.93 -27.60
N GLN A 897 29.93 2.69 -27.80
CA GLN A 897 30.58 1.74 -28.68
C GLN A 897 30.60 2.16 -30.17
N GLU A 898 29.71 3.07 -30.61
CA GLU A 898 29.68 3.55 -31.99
C GLU A 898 30.80 4.57 -32.33
N GLN A 899 31.61 4.98 -31.33
CA GLN A 899 32.89 5.67 -31.58
C GLN A 899 33.82 4.87 -32.51
N LYS A 900 33.76 3.52 -32.46
CA LYS A 900 34.49 2.63 -33.39
C LYS A 900 34.01 2.75 -34.86
N HIS A 901 32.83 3.33 -35.07
CA HIS A 901 32.22 3.59 -36.38
C HIS A 901 32.23 5.09 -36.75
N GLY A 902 33.02 5.91 -36.05
CA GLY A 902 33.27 7.32 -36.38
C GLY A 902 32.36 8.33 -35.68
N LEU A 903 31.26 7.88 -35.05
CA LEU A 903 30.29 8.75 -34.39
C LEU A 903 30.81 9.25 -33.04
N LYS A 904 30.84 10.57 -32.85
CA LYS A 904 31.48 11.22 -31.67
C LYS A 904 30.49 11.91 -30.74
N THR A 905 29.24 12.08 -31.16
CA THR A 905 28.19 12.73 -30.37
C THR A 905 27.58 11.77 -29.33
N LEU A 906 26.75 12.29 -28.42
CA LEU A 906 25.90 11.50 -27.52
C LEU A 906 24.54 11.16 -28.16
N GLY A 907 24.07 12.05 -29.05
CA GLY A 907 22.80 11.92 -29.77
C GLY A 907 22.28 13.29 -30.24
N THR A 908 21.25 13.24 -31.09
CA THR A 908 20.59 14.42 -31.67
C THR A 908 19.08 14.32 -31.55
N LEU A 909 18.45 15.39 -31.07
CA LEU A 909 17.01 15.60 -31.11
C LEU A 909 16.59 16.26 -32.43
N PHE A 910 15.47 15.81 -32.99
CA PHE A 910 14.91 16.34 -34.23
C PHE A 910 13.95 17.50 -33.94
N SER A 911 14.51 18.61 -33.44
CA SER A 911 13.78 19.69 -32.77
C SER A 911 12.62 20.26 -33.61
N SER A 912 12.82 20.58 -34.90
CA SER A 912 11.73 21.06 -35.77
C SER A 912 10.85 19.96 -36.39
N MET A 913 11.12 18.68 -36.12
CA MET A 913 10.17 17.59 -36.39
C MET A 913 9.25 17.33 -35.19
N MET A 914 9.78 17.49 -33.96
CA MET A 914 8.98 17.45 -32.74
C MET A 914 8.05 18.67 -32.64
N PHE A 915 8.61 19.86 -32.90
CA PHE A 915 7.99 21.16 -32.68
C PHE A 915 8.23 22.06 -33.91
N PRO A 916 7.37 22.03 -34.95
CA PRO A 916 7.65 22.71 -36.23
C PRO A 916 7.71 24.24 -36.18
N ASP A 917 7.10 24.85 -35.17
CA ASP A 917 7.20 26.28 -34.84
C ASP A 917 8.61 26.73 -34.45
N ARG A 918 9.49 25.80 -34.07
CA ARG A 918 10.86 26.09 -33.64
C ARG A 918 11.81 26.47 -34.78
N ALA A 919 11.42 26.35 -36.06
CA ALA A 919 12.23 26.76 -37.21
C ALA A 919 11.39 26.99 -38.48
N PRO A 920 11.92 27.70 -39.50
CA PRO A 920 11.24 27.86 -40.79
C PRO A 920 10.91 26.53 -41.48
N ASN A 921 9.76 26.47 -42.15
CA ASN A 921 9.22 25.24 -42.76
C ASN A 921 10.13 24.56 -43.80
N ASN A 922 11.10 25.27 -44.39
CA ASN A 922 12.10 24.77 -45.34
C ASN A 922 13.41 24.27 -44.67
N VAL A 923 13.49 24.28 -43.34
CA VAL A 923 14.69 23.98 -42.54
C VAL A 923 14.44 22.87 -41.52
N TYR A 924 15.45 22.03 -41.28
CA TYR A 924 15.54 21.15 -40.12
C TYR A 924 16.42 21.81 -39.05
N LEU A 925 15.92 21.85 -37.81
CA LEU A 925 16.66 22.26 -36.61
C LEU A 925 17.01 21.01 -35.80
N TYR A 926 18.29 20.86 -35.48
CA TYR A 926 18.85 19.75 -34.72
C TYR A 926 19.53 20.26 -33.46
N THR A 927 19.15 19.70 -32.31
CA THR A 927 19.83 19.90 -31.01
C THR A 927 20.66 18.66 -30.72
N THR A 928 21.99 18.80 -30.79
CA THR A 928 22.95 17.70 -30.68
C THR A 928 23.77 17.84 -29.40
N PHE A 929 23.92 16.73 -28.68
CA PHE A 929 24.66 16.70 -27.41
C PHE A 929 26.06 16.12 -27.62
N VAL A 930 27.08 16.80 -27.08
CA VAL A 930 28.50 16.49 -27.33
C VAL A 930 29.29 16.46 -26.01
N GLY A 931 30.25 15.54 -25.92
CA GLY A 931 31.10 15.36 -24.74
C GLY A 931 30.63 14.22 -23.85
N GLY A 932 30.14 14.54 -22.65
CA GLY A 932 29.72 13.55 -21.66
C GLY A 932 30.90 12.86 -20.97
N SER A 933 30.61 11.85 -20.16
CA SER A 933 31.63 11.09 -19.42
C SER A 933 32.61 10.39 -20.38
N ARG A 934 32.10 9.89 -21.52
CA ARG A 934 32.88 9.23 -22.57
C ARG A 934 33.89 10.13 -23.31
N ASN A 935 33.76 11.46 -23.22
CA ASN A 935 34.74 12.39 -23.77
C ASN A 935 34.62 13.79 -23.12
N ARG A 936 35.14 13.92 -21.90
CA ARG A 936 34.98 15.15 -21.08
C ARG A 936 35.59 16.40 -21.71
N GLU A 937 36.69 16.27 -22.46
CA GLU A 937 37.34 17.42 -23.11
C GLU A 937 36.61 17.88 -24.38
N LEU A 938 35.94 16.97 -25.10
CA LEU A 938 35.16 17.34 -26.27
C LEU A 938 33.94 18.21 -25.94
N ALA A 939 33.46 18.19 -24.69
CA ALA A 939 32.48 19.15 -24.21
C ALA A 939 32.99 20.61 -24.28
N LYS A 940 34.30 20.83 -24.20
CA LYS A 940 34.99 22.13 -24.17
C LYS A 940 35.57 22.55 -25.53
N ALA A 941 35.41 21.72 -26.57
CA ALA A 941 35.97 21.98 -27.90
C ALA A 941 35.43 23.29 -28.51
N SER A 942 36.16 23.89 -29.43
CA SER A 942 35.76 25.16 -30.05
C SER A 942 34.47 25.01 -30.88
N ARG A 943 33.78 26.14 -31.13
CA ARG A 943 32.59 26.17 -32.00
C ARG A 943 32.85 25.54 -33.37
N THR A 944 34.08 25.64 -33.90
CA THR A 944 34.47 25.06 -35.20
C THR A 944 34.60 23.54 -35.13
N GLU A 945 35.31 23.02 -34.12
CA GLU A 945 35.46 21.56 -33.93
C GLU A 945 34.12 20.90 -33.60
N LEU A 946 33.31 21.53 -32.74
CA LEU A 946 31.94 21.09 -32.44
C LEU A 946 31.06 21.06 -33.70
N LYS A 947 31.17 22.09 -34.56
CA LYS A 947 30.47 22.13 -35.85
C LYS A 947 30.88 20.97 -36.75
N GLU A 948 32.17 20.77 -36.98
CA GLU A 948 32.68 19.70 -37.86
C GLU A 948 32.25 18.32 -37.37
N ILE A 949 32.28 18.10 -36.05
CA ILE A 949 31.85 16.84 -35.43
C ILE A 949 30.35 16.61 -35.59
N VAL A 950 29.51 17.61 -35.30
CA VAL A 950 28.06 17.48 -35.46
C VAL A 950 27.67 17.32 -36.93
N THR A 951 28.33 18.04 -37.85
CA THR A 951 28.14 17.84 -39.30
C THR A 951 28.56 16.44 -39.75
N SER A 952 29.67 15.90 -39.22
CA SER A 952 30.13 14.54 -39.53
C SER A 952 29.11 13.48 -39.10
N ASP A 953 28.68 13.52 -37.83
CA ASP A 953 27.69 12.59 -37.28
C ASP A 953 26.34 12.72 -38.02
N LEU A 954 25.85 13.94 -38.28
CA LEU A 954 24.59 14.16 -39.01
C LEU A 954 24.66 13.75 -40.49
N LYS A 955 25.81 13.91 -41.14
CA LYS A 955 26.05 13.41 -42.50
C LYS A 955 25.98 11.89 -42.54
N GLN A 956 26.60 11.22 -41.56
CA GLN A 956 26.60 9.76 -41.46
C GLN A 956 25.22 9.19 -41.08
N LEU A 957 24.50 9.84 -40.15
CA LEU A 957 23.22 9.36 -39.64
C LEU A 957 22.02 9.72 -40.52
N LEU A 958 21.96 10.95 -41.06
CA LEU A 958 20.79 11.48 -41.78
C LEU A 958 21.07 11.84 -43.25
N GLY A 959 22.29 11.64 -43.74
CA GLY A 959 22.67 12.06 -45.09
C GLY A 959 22.62 13.59 -45.25
N ALA A 960 22.93 14.35 -44.20
CA ALA A 960 23.07 15.81 -44.26
C ALA A 960 24.29 16.20 -45.11
N GLU A 961 24.09 17.07 -46.10
CA GLU A 961 25.13 17.50 -47.04
C GLU A 961 25.42 19.00 -46.96
N GLY A 962 26.69 19.36 -47.17
CA GLY A 962 27.18 20.72 -47.02
C GLY A 962 27.34 21.14 -45.56
N GLU A 963 27.52 22.44 -45.36
CA GLU A 963 27.69 23.05 -44.05
C GLU A 963 26.34 23.43 -43.42
N PRO A 964 26.20 23.39 -42.09
CA PRO A 964 25.01 23.89 -41.41
C PRO A 964 24.78 25.38 -41.71
N THR A 965 23.53 25.75 -42.00
CA THR A 965 23.11 27.13 -42.31
C THR A 965 23.12 28.06 -41.10
N TYR A 966 23.10 27.51 -39.89
CA TYR A 966 23.27 28.20 -38.61
C TYR A 966 23.97 27.26 -37.63
N VAL A 967 24.84 27.80 -36.77
CA VAL A 967 25.52 27.06 -35.69
C VAL A 967 25.62 27.91 -34.44
N ASN A 968 25.10 27.38 -33.33
CA ASN A 968 25.33 27.94 -31.99
C ASN A 968 25.61 26.82 -30.98
N HIS A 969 26.18 27.13 -29.82
CA HIS A 969 26.32 26.15 -28.75
C HIS A 969 26.46 26.82 -27.38
N VAL A 970 26.13 26.06 -26.33
CA VAL A 970 26.54 26.34 -24.95
C VAL A 970 27.34 25.15 -24.40
N CYS A 971 28.39 25.43 -23.62
CA CYS A 971 29.13 24.43 -22.85
C CYS A 971 28.70 24.48 -21.38
N TRP A 972 28.23 23.36 -20.85
CA TRP A 972 27.99 23.17 -19.43
C TRP A 972 29.13 22.35 -18.83
N SER A 973 30.08 23.01 -18.16
CA SER A 973 31.18 22.35 -17.44
C SER A 973 30.71 21.45 -16.30
N LYS A 974 29.62 21.84 -15.63
CA LYS A 974 28.84 21.03 -14.68
C LYS A 974 27.42 20.87 -15.24
N ALA A 975 27.16 19.87 -16.08
CA ALA A 975 25.83 19.64 -16.67
C ALA A 975 24.91 18.87 -15.70
N PHE A 976 25.39 17.71 -15.25
CA PHE A 976 24.73 16.81 -14.30
C PHE A 976 25.76 16.31 -13.27
N PRO A 977 25.41 16.16 -11.98
CA PRO A 977 26.24 15.41 -11.04
C PRO A 977 26.23 13.91 -11.39
N LEU A 978 27.36 13.26 -11.15
CA LEU A 978 27.56 11.83 -11.39
C LEU A 978 27.24 11.05 -10.11
N TYR A 979 26.22 10.19 -10.13
CA TYR A 979 25.89 9.30 -9.02
C TYR A 979 26.85 8.11 -8.98
N GLY A 980 28.10 8.39 -8.60
CA GLY A 980 29.18 7.41 -8.54
C GLY A 980 29.00 6.35 -7.44
N HIS A 981 30.00 5.49 -7.28
CA HIS A 981 29.97 4.38 -6.32
C HIS A 981 29.82 4.83 -4.86
N ASN A 982 30.59 5.82 -4.43
CA ASN A 982 30.63 6.33 -3.05
C ASN A 982 29.44 7.24 -2.68
N TYR A 983 28.44 7.35 -3.54
CA TYR A 983 27.51 8.48 -3.52
C TYR A 983 26.44 8.38 -2.42
N ASP A 984 26.25 7.22 -1.79
CA ASP A 984 25.42 7.11 -0.58
C ASP A 984 25.96 8.02 0.55
N SER A 985 27.30 8.14 0.69
CA SER A 985 27.94 9.07 1.64
C SER A 985 27.71 10.56 1.32
N VAL A 986 27.27 10.89 0.10
CA VAL A 986 26.86 12.24 -0.29
C VAL A 986 25.48 12.55 0.30
N LEU A 987 24.59 11.56 0.37
CA LEU A 987 23.28 11.67 1.00
C LEU A 987 23.42 11.79 2.53
N ASP A 988 24.25 10.94 3.15
CA ASP A 988 24.56 11.03 4.59
C ASP A 988 25.10 12.41 4.98
N ALA A 989 25.97 12.99 4.14
CA ALA A 989 26.53 14.33 4.36
C ALA A 989 25.46 15.44 4.20
N ILE A 990 24.51 15.29 3.28
CA ILE A 990 23.37 16.20 3.14
C ILE A 990 22.49 16.14 4.38
N ASP A 991 22.04 14.96 4.79
CA ASP A 991 21.15 14.79 5.95
C ASP A 991 21.83 15.23 7.26
N LYS A 992 23.15 15.00 7.39
CA LYS A 992 23.96 15.55 8.49
C LYS A 992 24.00 17.08 8.46
N MET A 993 24.16 17.71 7.30
CA MET A 993 24.21 19.16 7.17
C MET A 993 22.88 19.80 7.59
N GLU A 994 21.75 19.28 7.12
CA GLU A 994 20.41 19.76 7.48
C GLU A 994 20.13 19.57 8.99
N LYS A 995 20.54 18.42 9.56
CA LYS A 995 20.39 18.14 11.00
C LYS A 995 21.29 19.01 11.89
N ASP A 996 22.52 19.29 11.47
CA ASP A 996 23.46 20.10 12.23
C ASP A 996 23.18 21.62 12.11
N LEU A 997 22.33 22.05 11.18
CA LEU A 997 22.03 23.46 10.88
C LEU A 997 20.51 23.71 10.81
N PRO A 998 19.82 23.86 11.98
CA PRO A 998 18.38 24.11 12.02
C PRO A 998 17.93 25.29 11.14
N GLY A 999 16.84 25.10 10.40
CA GLY A 999 16.33 26.07 9.43
C GLY A 999 16.99 26.03 8.04
N LEU A 1000 18.06 25.24 7.84
CA LEU A 1000 18.66 25.01 6.53
C LEU A 1000 18.12 23.71 5.90
N PHE A 1001 17.49 23.83 4.73
CA PHE A 1001 16.90 22.70 3.99
C PHE A 1001 17.56 22.54 2.62
N TYR A 1002 18.11 21.37 2.31
CA TYR A 1002 18.83 21.10 1.06
C TYR A 1002 17.92 20.39 0.05
N ALA A 1003 17.23 21.18 -0.76
CA ALA A 1003 16.30 20.72 -1.82
C ALA A 1003 17.03 20.08 -3.03
N GLY A 1004 18.02 19.22 -2.78
CA GLY A 1004 19.33 19.10 -3.46
C GLY A 1004 19.42 18.54 -4.88
N ASN A 1005 20.32 19.06 -5.76
CA ASN A 1005 20.54 18.54 -7.14
C ASN A 1005 21.17 17.13 -7.13
N HIS A 1006 21.27 16.57 -5.92
CA HIS A 1006 22.11 15.47 -5.52
C HIS A 1006 21.32 14.40 -4.74
N LYS A 1007 20.04 14.62 -4.37
CA LYS A 1007 19.29 13.78 -3.39
C LYS A 1007 18.34 12.69 -3.98
N GLY A 1008 17.98 12.70 -5.28
CA GLY A 1008 16.86 11.85 -5.76
C GLY A 1008 16.28 12.07 -7.18
N GLY A 1009 17.13 12.00 -8.23
CA GLY A 1009 16.74 11.85 -9.65
C GLY A 1009 16.80 13.10 -10.56
N LEU A 1010 17.67 13.06 -11.59
CA LEU A 1010 18.15 14.18 -12.44
C LEU A 1010 17.12 14.94 -13.34
N SER A 1011 15.81 14.75 -13.17
CA SER A 1011 14.79 15.27 -14.11
C SER A 1011 14.13 16.57 -13.66
N VAL A 1012 13.65 17.38 -14.62
CA VAL A 1012 12.89 18.62 -14.34
C VAL A 1012 11.62 18.34 -13.53
N GLY A 1013 11.01 17.17 -13.67
CA GLY A 1013 9.85 16.78 -12.85
C GLY A 1013 10.22 16.61 -11.37
N LYS A 1014 11.36 15.99 -11.09
CA LYS A 1014 11.90 15.87 -9.73
C LYS A 1014 12.41 17.20 -9.18
N ALA A 1015 13.08 18.01 -10.02
CA ALA A 1015 13.55 19.37 -9.74
C ALA A 1015 12.49 20.29 -9.13
N LEU A 1016 11.22 20.08 -9.51
CA LEU A 1016 10.06 20.80 -9.00
C LEU A 1016 9.59 20.25 -7.65
N SER A 1017 9.43 18.93 -7.51
CA SER A 1017 8.91 18.32 -6.29
C SER A 1017 9.79 18.55 -5.06
N SER A 1018 11.14 18.54 -5.16
CA SER A 1018 11.97 18.90 -3.98
C SER A 1018 11.85 20.37 -3.61
N GLY A 1019 11.71 21.26 -4.61
CA GLY A 1019 11.44 22.68 -4.35
C GLY A 1019 10.12 22.85 -3.57
N CYS A 1020 9.07 22.13 -3.96
CA CYS A 1020 7.80 22.15 -3.23
C CYS A 1020 7.89 21.51 -1.84
N ASN A 1021 8.54 20.34 -1.71
CA ASN A 1021 8.72 19.66 -0.42
C ASN A 1021 9.54 20.50 0.57
N ALA A 1022 10.66 21.09 0.13
CA ALA A 1022 11.48 21.95 0.99
C ALA A 1022 10.76 23.24 1.41
N ALA A 1023 9.84 23.76 0.58
CA ALA A 1023 8.95 24.84 0.98
C ALA A 1023 7.93 24.38 2.04
N ASP A 1024 7.31 23.20 1.88
CA ASP A 1024 6.38 22.62 2.87
C ASP A 1024 7.09 22.29 4.21
N LEU A 1025 8.37 21.90 4.17
CA LEU A 1025 9.22 21.72 5.35
C LEU A 1025 9.55 23.06 6.05
N VAL A 1026 9.87 24.12 5.30
CA VAL A 1026 10.09 25.46 5.85
C VAL A 1026 8.82 26.02 6.50
N ILE A 1027 7.65 25.87 5.86
CA ILE A 1027 6.35 26.27 6.44
C ILE A 1027 6.15 25.55 7.79
N SER A 1028 6.29 24.23 7.80
CA SER A 1028 6.14 23.41 9.01
C SER A 1028 7.10 23.81 10.15
N TYR A 1029 8.34 24.19 9.80
CA TYR A 1029 9.36 24.64 10.75
C TYR A 1029 9.02 25.99 11.40
N LEU A 1030 8.57 26.97 10.60
CA LEU A 1030 8.22 28.32 11.09
C LEU A 1030 6.90 28.31 11.89
N GLU A 1031 5.95 27.46 11.50
CA GLU A 1031 4.68 27.30 12.23
C GLU A 1031 4.87 26.66 13.61
N ALA A 1032 5.73 25.64 13.74
CA ALA A 1032 5.96 24.95 15.01
C ALA A 1032 6.42 25.90 16.14
N VAL A 1033 7.33 26.83 15.85
CA VAL A 1033 7.86 27.78 16.83
C VAL A 1033 6.85 28.92 17.13
N SER A 1034 5.94 29.18 16.19
CA SER A 1034 4.81 30.11 16.38
C SER A 1034 3.76 29.59 17.38
N THR A 1035 3.77 28.30 17.73
CA THR A 1035 2.88 27.74 18.76
C THR A 1035 3.45 27.76 20.19
N ASP A 1036 4.75 27.58 20.39
CA ASP A 1036 5.34 27.60 21.74
C ASP A 1036 5.30 28.98 22.40
N THR A 1037 5.54 30.03 21.61
CA THR A 1037 5.54 31.43 22.10
C THR A 1037 4.19 31.90 22.66
N LYS A 1038 3.08 31.20 22.37
CA LYS A 1038 1.74 31.49 22.93
C LYS A 1038 1.43 30.74 24.23
N ASN A 1039 2.25 29.77 24.64
CA ASN A 1039 2.06 29.02 25.89
C ASN A 1039 2.81 29.62 27.09
N HIS A 1040 3.51 30.75 26.90
CA HIS A 1040 4.35 31.43 27.90
C HIS A 1040 4.05 32.93 28.07
N SER A 1041 2.84 33.37 27.68
CA SER A 1041 2.32 34.74 27.88
C SER A 1041 1.13 34.78 28.83
#